data_AF-A0A4P1QQK1-F1
#
_entry.id   AF-A0A4P1QQK1-F1
#
_cell.length_a   1.000
_cell.length_b   1.000
_cell.length_c   1.000
_cell.angle_alpha   90.00
_cell.angle_beta   90.00
_cell.angle_gamma   90.00
#
_symmetry.space_group_name_H-M   'P 1'
#
loop_
_entity.id
_entity.type
_entity.pdbx_description
1 polymer ?
#
loop_
_entity_poly.entity_id
_entity_poly.type
_entity_poly.pdbx_seq_one_letter_code
_entity_poly.pdbx_strand_id
1 'polypeptide(L)'
;MKYVLVTGGVVSGLGKGVTASSIGVLLKACGLRITSIKIDPYLNTDAGTMSPFEHGEVFVLDDGGEVDLDLGNYERFLDIKLTRDNNITTGKIYQSVIAKERRGDYLGKTVQVVPHITDAIQDWIERVARIPVDGKEGPADVCVIELGGTIGPGNFCLIHVSLVPVLNVVGEQKTKPTQHSVRQLRGLGLTPNLLACRSTKFVSHKSLTYILRSDVCVIELGGTIGDIESMPFIEALGQFSHRVGPGNFCLIHVSLVPVLNVVGEQKTKPTQHSVRQLRGLGLTPNLLACRSTKELDDSVKAKLAQFCHVPLSNIVTLHDVPNIWHIPLLLKDQKAHEAILKTLNLLSVATEPNLKDWTTKTKVYNDFHENVRIAMVGKYTGLSDAYLSVLKALLHAAVAHNRKLIVDWVPAGDLEDVTFKQDPDAYKVAWGLLKGADGVLVPGGFGDRGVQGKILAAKYARENNVPFLGICLGMQIAVIEFARSILGLHDTTSTEFDPEAKNPCVIFMPEGSKTHMGGTMRLGSRRTYFQVADCKSSNLYSNVSFVDERHRHRYEVNPDMISQLESAGLSFVGKDETGSRMEIVELPSHPFFIGVQFHPEFKSRPGKPSPLFSGLIAAACEVKRAVMSPSYGQTKLANGIYNGHSPIPKSHQNGKGSNTTNNSLNGDEMTRVIWKMIKDKLIFPYLELDIKYFDLGLPHRDATDDRVTIESAEATLKYNVAIKCATITPDEGRVKEFNLKQMWRSPNGTIRNILNGTVFREPIICKNIPRLVSGWTKPICIGRHAFGDQYRATDAVIKGPGKLKLVFVPNGHEETTELEVYNFTGAGGIALSMYNTDESIRAFAEASMNFAYQKRWPLYFSTKNTILKKYDGRFKDIFQEVFDAQWSRKFKDAGIWYEHRLIDDMVAYAVKSDGGYVWACKNYDGDVQSDFLAQGFGSLGLMTSVLVCPDGKTIESEAAHGTVTRHYRVHQKGGETSTNSIASIFAWSRGLAHRAKLDRNATLLDFTEKLEAACIGTVELGKMTKDLALLVHGPKVSRSQYLNTEEFIDAVAEDLRSRLSTKAKL
;
A
#
# COMPACT_ATOMS: atom_id res chain seq x y z
N MET A 1 4.89 1.11 40.36
CA MET A 1 4.76 1.33 38.91
C MET A 1 3.32 0.97 38.47
N LYS A 2 2.57 1.83 37.77
CA LYS A 2 1.33 1.45 37.08
C LYS A 2 1.65 1.32 35.60
N TYR A 3 0.70 0.89 34.78
CA TYR A 3 0.82 0.54 33.37
C TYR A 3 -0.43 1.00 32.61
N VAL A 4 -0.32 1.74 31.53
CA VAL A 4 -1.38 1.90 30.52
C VAL A 4 -0.96 1.01 29.37
N LEU A 5 -1.80 0.30 28.67
CA LEU A 5 -1.43 -0.32 27.40
C LEU A 5 -2.30 0.34 26.36
N VAL A 6 -1.77 0.68 25.22
CA VAL A 6 -2.44 1.19 24.03
C VAL A 6 -2.34 0.01 23.06
N THR A 7 -3.27 -0.17 22.15
CA THR A 7 -3.18 -1.26 21.17
C THR A 7 -3.76 -0.82 19.85
N GLY A 8 -3.20 -1.27 18.74
CA GLY A 8 -3.69 -1.06 17.39
C GLY A 8 -4.77 -2.08 17.07
N GLY A 9 -5.63 -1.76 16.11
CA GLY A 9 -6.75 -2.62 15.77
C GLY A 9 -6.75 -3.07 14.33
N VAL A 10 -7.36 -2.24 13.48
CA VAL A 10 -7.85 -2.65 12.15
C VAL A 10 -6.79 -2.56 11.05
N VAL A 11 -5.88 -1.58 11.14
CA VAL A 11 -4.81 -1.35 10.15
C VAL A 11 -3.57 -0.78 10.85
N SER A 12 -2.40 -0.97 10.24
CA SER A 12 -1.17 -0.24 10.61
C SER A 12 -1.29 1.25 10.23
N GLY A 13 -0.44 2.12 10.78
CA GLY A 13 -0.44 3.55 10.43
C GLY A 13 -1.57 4.43 11.00
N LEU A 14 -2.40 3.94 11.94
CA LEU A 14 -3.52 4.71 12.52
C LEU A 14 -3.15 5.94 13.38
N GLY A 15 -1.87 6.25 13.56
CA GLY A 15 -1.42 7.34 14.44
C GLY A 15 -1.37 6.93 15.92
N LYS A 16 -0.91 5.71 16.18
CA LYS A 16 -0.85 5.15 17.53
C LYS A 16 0.29 5.76 18.36
N GLY A 17 1.50 5.89 17.79
CA GLY A 17 2.60 6.59 18.45
C GLY A 17 2.24 8.03 18.82
N VAL A 18 1.44 8.69 17.97
CA VAL A 18 0.86 10.01 18.26
C VAL A 18 -0.17 9.94 19.40
N THR A 19 -1.01 8.91 19.44
CA THR A 19 -1.99 8.71 20.51
C THR A 19 -1.32 8.44 21.86
N ALA A 20 -0.38 7.50 21.91
CA ALA A 20 0.36 7.10 23.09
C ALA A 20 1.20 8.26 23.64
N SER A 21 1.95 8.96 22.77
CA SER A 21 2.70 10.16 23.17
C SER A 21 1.79 11.28 23.66
N SER A 22 0.60 11.48 23.06
CA SER A 22 -0.37 12.48 23.51
C SER A 22 -1.00 12.15 24.88
N ILE A 23 -1.25 10.87 25.15
CA ILE A 23 -1.65 10.40 26.49
C ILE A 23 -0.53 10.70 27.50
N GLY A 24 0.72 10.41 27.15
CA GLY A 24 1.87 10.74 27.99
C GLY A 24 1.97 12.24 28.27
N VAL A 25 1.74 13.10 27.27
CA VAL A 25 1.69 14.57 27.44
C VAL A 25 0.60 14.97 28.43
N LEU A 26 -0.59 14.39 28.30
CA LEU A 26 -1.72 14.65 29.19
C LEU A 26 -1.40 14.27 30.64
N LEU A 27 -0.87 13.07 30.85
CA LEU A 27 -0.50 12.60 32.19
C LEU A 27 0.66 13.44 32.76
N LYS A 28 1.60 13.89 31.92
CA LYS A 28 2.67 14.81 32.31
C LYS A 28 2.10 16.14 32.77
N ALA A 29 1.12 16.66 32.05
CA ALA A 29 0.41 17.89 32.38
C ALA A 29 -0.40 17.77 33.68
N CYS A 30 -0.80 16.55 34.09
CA CYS A 30 -1.39 16.28 35.39
C CYS A 30 -0.36 16.21 36.55
N GLY A 31 0.93 16.47 36.28
CA GLY A 31 1.99 16.49 37.29
C GLY A 31 2.70 15.15 37.50
N LEU A 32 2.47 14.17 36.62
CA LEU A 32 3.11 12.85 36.71
C LEU A 32 4.41 12.80 35.87
N ARG A 33 5.45 12.12 36.36
CA ARG A 33 6.67 11.84 35.59
C ARG A 33 6.42 10.72 34.60
N ILE A 34 6.95 10.80 33.38
CA ILE A 34 6.64 9.84 32.31
C ILE A 34 7.93 9.17 31.81
N THR A 35 7.90 7.87 31.49
CA THR A 35 8.89 7.21 30.60
C THR A 35 8.18 6.54 29.43
N SER A 36 8.87 5.78 28.57
CA SER A 36 8.24 5.08 27.45
C SER A 36 9.02 3.82 27.08
N ILE A 37 8.37 2.81 26.54
CA ILE A 37 8.98 1.62 25.93
C ILE A 37 8.30 1.43 24.55
N LYS A 38 8.84 0.63 23.64
CA LYS A 38 8.20 0.19 22.40
C LYS A 38 8.63 -1.23 22.15
N ILE A 39 7.70 -2.16 22.04
CA ILE A 39 7.85 -3.53 21.63
C ILE A 39 7.51 -3.66 20.14
N ASP A 40 8.49 -3.92 19.29
CA ASP A 40 8.27 -4.19 17.87
C ASP A 40 8.33 -5.70 17.58
N PRO A 41 7.31 -6.29 16.95
CA PRO A 41 7.22 -7.74 16.77
C PRO A 41 8.09 -8.24 15.60
N TYR A 42 8.76 -7.36 14.87
CA TYR A 42 9.70 -7.76 13.82
C TYR A 42 10.90 -8.53 14.40
N LEU A 43 11.53 -9.36 13.56
CA LEU A 43 12.62 -10.24 13.95
C LEU A 43 13.97 -9.54 14.13
N ASN A 44 14.20 -8.40 13.47
CA ASN A 44 15.45 -7.67 13.62
C ASN A 44 15.69 -7.27 15.09
N THR A 45 16.95 -7.33 15.54
CA THR A 45 17.33 -6.90 16.89
C THR A 45 17.18 -5.39 17.06
N ASP A 46 17.41 -4.62 16.01
CA ASP A 46 17.29 -3.16 15.98
C ASP A 46 16.83 -2.70 14.59
N ALA A 47 16.55 -1.40 14.45
CA ALA A 47 16.13 -0.82 13.17
C ALA A 47 17.33 -0.47 12.26
N GLY A 48 18.57 -0.57 12.74
CA GLY A 48 19.75 0.00 12.08
C GLY A 48 20.06 -0.61 10.71
N THR A 49 19.67 -1.86 10.50
CA THR A 49 19.88 -2.61 9.26
C THR A 49 18.73 -2.48 8.25
N MET A 50 17.63 -1.82 8.63
CA MET A 50 16.45 -1.73 7.79
C MET A 50 16.59 -0.63 6.73
N SER A 51 15.99 -0.84 5.57
CA SER A 51 15.88 0.17 4.54
C SER A 51 14.89 1.25 4.95
N PRO A 52 15.26 2.54 4.91
CA PRO A 52 14.31 3.63 5.16
C PRO A 52 13.10 3.65 4.22
N PHE A 53 13.21 2.99 3.07
CA PHE A 53 12.11 2.83 2.11
C PHE A 53 11.01 1.88 2.62
N GLU A 54 11.38 0.85 3.37
CA GLU A 54 10.46 -0.21 3.82
C GLU A 54 9.87 0.08 5.19
N HIS A 55 10.70 0.60 6.11
CA HIS A 55 10.35 0.77 7.52
C HIS A 55 10.20 2.23 7.96
N GLY A 56 10.61 3.19 7.12
CA GLY A 56 10.79 4.58 7.51
C GLY A 56 12.17 4.84 8.14
N GLU A 57 12.41 6.09 8.51
CA GLU A 57 13.69 6.55 9.04
C GLU A 57 14.12 5.81 10.33
N VAL A 58 15.43 5.52 10.46
CA VAL A 58 16.02 5.02 11.70
C VAL A 58 16.22 6.18 12.67
N PHE A 59 15.63 6.10 13.86
CA PHE A 59 15.86 7.08 14.93
C PHE A 59 17.03 6.65 15.81
N VAL A 60 17.91 7.59 16.16
CA VAL A 60 19.07 7.31 17.01
C VAL A 60 18.87 7.92 18.40
N LEU A 61 19.23 7.17 19.44
CA LEU A 61 19.16 7.58 20.84
C LEU A 61 20.52 8.08 21.38
N ASP A 62 20.52 8.71 22.55
CA ASP A 62 21.75 9.26 23.17
C ASP A 62 22.78 8.14 23.44
N ASP A 63 22.33 6.94 23.80
CA ASP A 63 23.17 5.77 24.06
C ASP A 63 23.61 5.02 22.80
N GLY A 64 23.26 5.51 21.61
CA GLY A 64 23.54 4.87 20.32
C GLY A 64 22.60 3.73 19.95
N GLY A 65 21.45 3.60 20.61
CA GLY A 65 20.39 2.72 20.13
C GLY A 65 19.85 3.16 18.77
N GLU A 66 19.84 2.25 17.79
CA GLU A 66 19.15 2.42 16.51
C GLU A 66 17.74 1.83 16.62
N VAL A 67 16.74 2.68 16.64
CA VAL A 67 15.38 2.31 17.03
C VAL A 67 14.37 2.78 15.99
N ASP A 68 13.15 2.24 16.11
CA ASP A 68 12.01 2.69 15.32
C ASP A 68 11.71 4.19 15.54
N LEU A 69 11.21 4.82 14.49
CA LEU A 69 10.87 6.23 14.39
C LEU A 69 9.86 6.71 15.46
N ASP A 70 8.98 5.85 15.94
CA ASP A 70 8.00 6.19 16.98
C ASP A 70 8.66 6.53 18.32
N LEU A 71 9.86 6.02 18.63
CA LEU A 71 10.64 6.52 19.78
C LEU A 71 10.95 8.00 19.68
N GLY A 72 11.14 8.50 18.46
CA GLY A 72 11.30 9.91 18.21
C GLY A 72 10.05 10.72 18.53
N ASN A 73 8.85 10.15 18.39
CA ASN A 73 7.60 10.83 18.81
C ASN A 73 7.55 10.97 20.33
N TYR A 74 7.89 9.91 21.08
CA TYR A 74 7.92 9.95 22.55
C TYR A 74 8.92 10.99 23.07
N GLU A 75 10.16 10.95 22.60
CA GLU A 75 11.17 11.93 23.01
C GLU A 75 10.74 13.37 22.68
N ARG A 76 10.10 13.58 21.52
CA ARG A 76 9.63 14.91 21.07
C ARG A 76 8.50 15.47 21.92
N PHE A 77 7.49 14.66 22.18
CA PHE A 77 6.27 15.08 22.87
C PHE A 77 6.47 15.15 24.39
N LEU A 78 7.20 14.18 24.95
CA LEU A 78 7.36 14.03 26.38
C LEU A 78 8.57 14.76 26.93
N ASP A 79 9.48 15.24 26.06
CA ASP A 79 10.74 15.86 26.47
C ASP A 79 11.52 14.97 27.45
N ILE A 80 11.78 13.75 27.00
CA ILE A 80 12.52 12.70 27.73
C ILE A 80 13.67 12.17 26.86
N LYS A 81 14.56 11.39 27.47
CA LYS A 81 15.69 10.72 26.82
C LYS A 81 15.58 9.20 27.01
N LEU A 82 15.21 8.51 25.95
CA LEU A 82 15.06 7.05 25.97
C LEU A 82 16.42 6.38 25.70
N THR A 83 16.50 5.10 26.07
CA THR A 83 17.65 4.22 25.84
C THR A 83 17.28 3.10 24.88
N ARG A 84 18.27 2.40 24.33
CA ARG A 84 18.06 1.24 23.43
C ARG A 84 17.16 0.15 24.02
N ASP A 85 17.15 0.05 25.35
CA ASP A 85 16.36 -0.93 26.10
C ASP A 85 14.87 -0.55 26.18
N ASN A 86 14.56 0.73 25.97
CA ASN A 86 13.18 1.18 25.76
C ASN A 86 12.62 0.69 24.43
N ASN A 87 13.44 0.17 23.51
CA ASN A 87 12.96 -0.57 22.34
C ASN A 87 13.18 -2.08 22.55
N ILE A 88 12.09 -2.84 22.67
CA ILE A 88 12.03 -4.29 22.74
C ILE A 88 11.72 -4.78 21.32
N THR A 89 12.38 -5.84 20.85
CA THR A 89 12.02 -6.49 19.59
C THR A 89 11.95 -8.00 19.77
N THR A 90 11.27 -8.72 18.88
CA THR A 90 11.31 -10.20 18.89
C THR A 90 12.76 -10.71 18.84
N GLY A 91 13.59 -10.08 17.99
CA GLY A 91 15.02 -10.37 17.89
C GLY A 91 15.78 -10.22 19.21
N LYS A 92 15.59 -9.10 19.94
CA LYS A 92 16.22 -8.86 21.24
C LYS A 92 15.81 -9.90 22.28
N ILE A 93 14.52 -10.24 22.35
CA ILE A 93 14.02 -11.21 23.31
C ILE A 93 14.58 -12.60 23.00
N TYR A 94 14.53 -13.03 21.73
CA TYR A 94 15.02 -14.35 21.33
C TYR A 94 16.52 -14.46 21.52
N GLN A 95 17.30 -13.44 21.15
CA GLN A 95 18.74 -13.40 21.39
C GLN A 95 19.08 -13.53 22.87
N SER A 96 18.37 -12.80 23.74
CA SER A 96 18.54 -12.88 25.20
C SER A 96 18.23 -14.28 25.75
N VAL A 97 17.13 -14.89 25.32
CA VAL A 97 16.71 -16.22 25.80
C VAL A 97 17.64 -17.32 25.28
N ILE A 98 18.02 -17.29 24.00
CA ILE A 98 18.99 -18.23 23.42
C ILE A 98 20.34 -18.11 24.14
N ALA A 99 20.80 -16.90 24.45
CA ALA A 99 22.04 -16.71 25.21
C ALA A 99 21.95 -17.27 26.64
N LYS A 100 20.80 -17.09 27.33
CA LYS A 100 20.53 -17.68 28.65
C LYS A 100 20.51 -19.21 28.61
N GLU A 101 19.89 -19.79 27.59
CA GLU A 101 19.86 -21.24 27.36
C GLU A 101 21.27 -21.80 27.21
N ARG A 102 22.11 -21.19 26.36
CA ARG A 102 23.49 -21.64 26.13
C ARG A 102 24.39 -21.53 27.35
N ARG A 103 24.11 -20.59 28.27
CA ARG A 103 24.82 -20.48 29.57
C ARG A 103 24.35 -21.51 30.61
N GLY A 104 23.21 -22.16 30.39
CA GLY A 104 22.61 -23.07 31.35
C GLY A 104 21.71 -22.41 32.39
N ASP A 105 21.28 -21.15 32.17
CA ASP A 105 20.47 -20.38 33.12
C ASP A 105 19.09 -21.03 33.37
N TYR A 106 18.62 -21.90 32.45
CA TYR A 106 17.39 -22.68 32.58
C TYR A 106 17.60 -24.09 33.16
N LEU A 107 18.76 -24.37 33.78
CA LEU A 107 19.09 -25.63 34.45
C LEU A 107 18.94 -26.87 33.54
N GLY A 108 19.22 -26.71 32.24
CA GLY A 108 19.09 -27.78 31.24
C GLY A 108 17.66 -28.19 30.87
N LYS A 109 16.64 -27.46 31.35
CA LYS A 109 15.24 -27.70 30.96
C LYS A 109 14.97 -27.18 29.54
N THR A 110 13.99 -27.79 28.86
CA THR A 110 13.51 -27.32 27.55
C THR A 110 12.91 -25.93 27.65
N VAL A 111 13.42 -25.01 26.82
CA VAL A 111 12.91 -23.64 26.68
C VAL A 111 11.74 -23.65 25.68
N GLN A 112 10.69 -22.89 26.00
CA GLN A 112 9.44 -22.80 25.23
C GLN A 112 8.95 -21.35 25.18
N VAL A 113 8.05 -21.03 24.24
CA VAL A 113 7.43 -19.70 24.15
C VAL A 113 6.75 -19.32 25.47
N VAL A 114 5.94 -20.22 26.02
CA VAL A 114 5.36 -20.07 27.35
C VAL A 114 6.01 -21.10 28.28
N PRO A 115 6.53 -20.71 29.47
CA PRO A 115 6.57 -19.35 30.00
C PRO A 115 7.85 -18.58 29.64
N HIS A 116 8.87 -19.20 29.04
CA HIS A 116 10.23 -18.61 29.03
C HIS A 116 10.37 -17.32 28.18
N ILE A 117 9.72 -17.25 27.02
CA ILE A 117 9.70 -16.00 26.22
C ILE A 117 8.79 -14.97 26.89
N THR A 118 7.62 -15.38 27.37
CA THR A 118 6.66 -14.46 28.01
C THR A 118 7.20 -13.88 29.31
N ASP A 119 7.94 -14.64 30.11
CA ASP A 119 8.62 -14.18 31.31
C ASP A 119 9.74 -13.20 30.96
N ALA A 120 10.55 -13.51 29.94
CA ALA A 120 11.60 -12.62 29.48
C ALA A 120 11.07 -11.25 29.03
N ILE A 121 9.90 -11.21 28.37
CA ILE A 121 9.23 -9.96 27.99
C ILE A 121 8.77 -9.19 29.23
N GLN A 122 8.09 -9.86 30.16
CA GLN A 122 7.56 -9.23 31.37
C GLN A 122 8.67 -8.67 32.27
N ASP A 123 9.77 -9.41 32.42
CA ASP A 123 10.92 -8.99 33.21
C ASP A 123 11.63 -7.79 32.55
N TRP A 124 11.69 -7.75 31.22
CA TRP A 124 12.23 -6.61 30.49
C TRP A 124 11.40 -5.35 30.72
N ILE A 125 10.07 -5.46 30.58
CA ILE A 125 9.14 -4.36 30.82
C ILE A 125 9.34 -3.78 32.22
N GLU A 126 9.34 -4.64 33.25
CA GLU A 126 9.44 -4.19 34.63
C GLU A 126 10.79 -3.56 34.96
N ARG A 127 11.87 -4.09 34.41
CA ARG A 127 13.23 -3.54 34.57
C ARG A 127 13.34 -2.16 33.91
N VAL A 128 12.93 -2.05 32.66
CA VAL A 128 13.12 -0.83 31.86
C VAL A 128 12.18 0.29 32.31
N ALA A 129 10.97 -0.04 32.77
CA ALA A 129 10.04 0.94 33.35
C ALA A 129 10.63 1.73 34.52
N ARG A 130 11.62 1.15 35.23
CA ARG A 130 12.27 1.77 36.39
C ARG A 130 13.48 2.62 36.02
N ILE A 131 13.92 2.60 34.76
CA ILE A 131 15.05 3.42 34.29
C ILE A 131 14.57 4.88 34.21
N PRO A 132 15.25 5.83 34.89
CA PRO A 132 14.92 7.24 34.79
C PRO A 132 15.28 7.81 33.42
N VAL A 133 14.38 8.58 32.80
CA VAL A 133 14.53 9.14 31.44
C VAL A 133 14.33 10.65 31.36
N ASP A 134 13.94 11.29 32.48
CA ASP A 134 13.65 12.72 32.57
C ASP A 134 14.77 13.50 33.29
N GLY A 135 15.92 12.85 33.51
CA GLY A 135 17.08 13.43 34.20
C GLY A 135 16.93 13.56 35.73
N LYS A 136 15.83 13.05 36.31
CA LYS A 136 15.60 13.03 37.76
C LYS A 136 15.89 11.66 38.35
N GLU A 137 16.31 11.61 39.61
CA GLU A 137 16.50 10.34 40.33
C GLU A 137 15.19 9.61 40.59
N GLY A 138 15.27 8.29 40.70
CA GLY A 138 14.12 7.41 40.94
C GLY A 138 13.27 7.14 39.69
N PRO A 139 12.42 6.10 39.74
CA PRO A 139 11.61 5.69 38.61
C PRO A 139 10.60 6.79 38.23
N ALA A 140 10.19 6.79 36.96
CA ALA A 140 9.04 7.58 36.54
C ALA A 140 7.80 7.11 37.31
N ASP A 141 6.84 8.02 37.49
CA ASP A 141 5.50 7.60 37.84
C ASP A 141 5.01 6.74 36.65
N VAL A 142 5.03 7.25 35.43
CA VAL A 142 4.24 6.76 34.30
C VAL A 142 5.07 6.24 33.09
N CYS A 143 5.35 4.95 32.93
CA CYS A 143 6.09 4.35 31.77
C CYS A 143 5.39 4.04 30.37
N VAL A 144 5.18 4.95 29.44
CA VAL A 144 4.57 4.71 28.11
C VAL A 144 5.12 3.58 27.20
N ILE A 145 4.84 2.28 27.35
CA ILE A 145 5.22 1.25 26.36
C ILE A 145 4.58 1.40 24.92
N GLU A 146 5.02 0.64 23.92
CA GLU A 146 4.45 0.61 22.58
C GLU A 146 4.56 -0.77 21.96
N LEU A 147 3.65 -1.72 22.13
CA LEU A 147 3.60 -2.93 21.28
C LEU A 147 3.54 -2.80 19.72
N GLY A 148 4.30 -1.97 19.01
CA GLY A 148 4.44 -1.84 17.54
C GLY A 148 4.09 -2.99 16.55
N GLY A 149 4.08 -2.70 15.25
CA GLY A 149 3.62 -3.62 14.19
C GLY A 149 4.65 -3.95 13.15
N THR A 150 4.51 -5.09 12.48
CA THR A 150 5.23 -5.31 11.24
C THR A 150 4.67 -4.40 10.14
N ILE A 151 5.50 -3.52 9.58
CA ILE A 151 5.31 -3.00 8.22
C ILE A 151 5.74 -4.11 7.27
N GLY A 152 4.90 -5.13 7.16
CA GLY A 152 4.90 -6.02 6.00
C GLY A 152 3.86 -5.53 5.00
N PRO A 153 3.99 -5.81 3.69
CA PRO A 153 2.86 -5.71 2.78
C PRO A 153 1.76 -6.66 3.28
N GLY A 154 0.86 -6.14 4.11
CA GLY A 154 -0.19 -6.93 4.73
C GLY A 154 -1.21 -7.37 3.69
N ASN A 155 -1.38 -8.69 3.56
CA ASN A 155 -2.66 -9.33 3.28
C ASN A 155 -2.58 -10.82 3.64
N PHE A 156 -2.58 -11.12 4.94
CA PHE A 156 -3.06 -12.42 5.43
C PHE A 156 -4.37 -12.20 6.19
N CYS A 157 -5.47 -12.04 5.44
CA CYS A 157 -6.79 -12.34 5.95
C CYS A 157 -7.17 -13.72 5.41
N LEU A 158 -6.84 -14.77 6.16
CA LEU A 158 -7.30 -16.14 5.91
C LEU A 158 -8.83 -16.19 6.07
N ILE A 159 -9.54 -16.14 4.95
CA ILE A 159 -10.95 -16.55 4.88
C ILE A 159 -10.98 -18.09 4.89
N HIS A 160 -11.44 -18.64 6.00
CA HIS A 160 -12.04 -19.98 6.19
C HIS A 160 -11.85 -21.01 5.05
N VAL A 161 -10.95 -21.99 5.23
CA VAL A 161 -11.02 -23.28 4.53
C VAL A 161 -11.65 -24.30 5.48
N SER A 162 -12.85 -24.74 5.12
CA SER A 162 -13.53 -25.88 5.71
C SER A 162 -12.70 -27.15 5.50
N LEU A 163 -12.26 -27.81 6.57
CA LEU A 163 -11.77 -29.19 6.51
C LEU A 163 -12.75 -30.11 7.25
N VAL A 164 -13.59 -30.76 6.45
CA VAL A 164 -14.31 -32.00 6.81
C VAL A 164 -13.28 -33.15 6.73
N PRO A 165 -13.32 -34.13 7.66
CA PRO A 165 -12.18 -34.98 7.96
C PRO A 165 -12.11 -36.23 7.06
N VAL A 166 -10.91 -36.63 6.68
CA VAL A 166 -10.63 -38.01 6.24
C VAL A 166 -9.55 -38.60 7.13
N LEU A 167 -10.03 -39.50 7.98
CA LEU A 167 -9.31 -40.42 8.83
C LEU A 167 -8.67 -41.55 7.99
N ASN A 168 -7.72 -42.25 8.65
CA ASN A 168 -7.41 -43.69 8.55
C ASN A 168 -6.40 -44.14 7.46
N VAL A 169 -5.38 -45.00 7.67
CA VAL A 169 -4.85 -45.91 8.74
C VAL A 169 -3.35 -46.18 8.34
N VAL A 170 -2.32 -46.44 9.16
CA VAL A 170 -1.93 -47.63 9.96
C VAL A 170 -0.58 -47.28 10.66
N GLY A 171 -0.26 -47.62 11.91
CA GLY A 171 -0.98 -48.39 12.93
C GLY A 171 -0.21 -48.49 14.25
N GLU A 172 -0.97 -48.93 15.26
CA GLU A 172 -0.57 -49.67 16.48
C GLU A 172 0.29 -48.97 17.55
N GLN A 173 -0.04 -48.94 18.85
CA GLN A 173 -0.86 -49.83 19.68
C GLN A 173 -1.28 -49.14 21.01
N LYS A 174 -2.50 -49.47 21.49
CA LYS A 174 -2.97 -49.61 22.91
C LYS A 174 -3.03 -48.32 23.77
N THR A 175 -4.15 -47.84 24.35
CA THR A 175 -5.42 -48.43 24.82
C THR A 175 -6.50 -47.32 24.96
N LYS A 176 -7.78 -47.74 24.96
CA LYS A 176 -9.04 -46.95 25.01
C LYS A 176 -9.92 -47.60 26.13
N PRO A 177 -11.15 -47.14 26.42
CA PRO A 177 -11.65 -45.92 27.08
C PRO A 177 -12.52 -46.33 28.33
N THR A 178 -13.27 -45.47 29.03
CA THR A 178 -14.69 -45.16 28.72
C THR A 178 -15.30 -44.09 29.65
N GLN A 179 -16.23 -43.34 29.08
CA GLN A 179 -17.20 -42.46 29.72
C GLN A 179 -18.18 -43.23 30.63
N HIS A 180 -18.49 -42.68 31.80
CA HIS A 180 -19.83 -42.82 32.37
C HIS A 180 -20.16 -41.60 33.27
N SER A 181 -21.37 -41.07 33.09
CA SER A 181 -22.10 -40.23 34.07
C SER A 181 -21.90 -38.71 34.08
N VAL A 182 -22.30 -38.02 33.00
CA VAL A 182 -22.93 -36.67 33.11
C VAL A 182 -24.44 -36.88 33.05
N ARG A 183 -25.00 -37.42 34.13
CA ARG A 183 -26.45 -37.50 34.35
C ARG A 183 -26.79 -37.75 35.83
N GLN A 184 -26.22 -36.95 36.72
CA GLN A 184 -26.73 -36.67 38.07
C GLN A 184 -25.94 -35.48 38.62
N LEU A 185 -26.57 -34.65 39.47
CA LEU A 185 -26.06 -33.39 40.05
C LEU A 185 -26.37 -32.09 39.29
N ARG A 186 -27.59 -32.00 38.72
CA ARG A 186 -28.42 -30.81 38.93
C ARG A 186 -29.21 -31.03 40.22
N GLY A 187 -28.77 -30.42 41.30
CA GLY A 187 -29.40 -30.48 42.60
C GLY A 187 -28.31 -30.38 43.66
N LEU A 188 -28.46 -29.45 44.60
CA LEU A 188 -27.48 -29.01 45.60
C LEU A 188 -26.57 -27.87 45.11
N GLY A 189 -27.16 -26.69 44.96
CA GLY A 189 -26.37 -25.47 44.98
C GLY A 189 -25.68 -25.32 46.33
N LEU A 190 -24.36 -25.10 46.31
CA LEU A 190 -23.52 -24.38 47.30
C LEU A 190 -22.04 -24.47 46.84
N THR A 191 -21.33 -23.36 46.93
CA THR A 191 -19.88 -23.17 46.68
C THR A 191 -18.98 -23.89 47.69
N PRO A 192 -17.70 -24.17 47.35
CA PRO A 192 -16.62 -23.66 48.22
C PRO A 192 -15.30 -23.24 47.51
N ASN A 193 -14.66 -22.24 48.12
CA ASN A 193 -13.26 -21.83 47.93
C ASN A 193 -12.27 -22.75 48.71
N LEU A 194 -10.97 -22.59 48.39
CA LEU A 194 -9.74 -22.99 49.09
C LEU A 194 -9.11 -24.36 48.77
N LEU A 195 -7.90 -24.29 48.20
CA LEU A 195 -6.77 -25.12 48.61
C LEU A 195 -5.49 -24.27 48.54
N ALA A 196 -4.90 -24.03 49.72
CA ALA A 196 -3.64 -23.34 49.93
C ALA A 196 -2.52 -24.36 50.10
N CYS A 197 -1.30 -23.99 49.68
CA CYS A 197 -0.07 -24.58 50.23
C CYS A 197 0.93 -23.45 50.51
N ARG A 198 1.33 -23.32 51.78
CA ARG A 198 2.29 -22.34 52.32
C ARG A 198 3.71 -22.90 52.25
N SER A 199 4.70 -22.02 52.04
CA SER A 199 5.89 -21.99 52.92
C SER A 199 6.43 -20.55 53.04
N THR A 200 6.86 -20.23 54.26
CA THR A 200 7.11 -18.91 54.82
C THR A 200 8.60 -18.56 54.88
N LYS A 201 8.94 -17.27 54.75
CA LYS A 201 9.85 -16.57 55.69
C LYS A 201 9.67 -15.05 55.59
N PHE A 202 9.26 -14.46 56.72
CA PHE A 202 9.22 -13.02 56.99
C PHE A 202 10.55 -12.59 57.62
N VAL A 203 11.06 -11.42 57.23
CA VAL A 203 11.93 -10.60 58.08
C VAL A 203 11.36 -9.18 58.05
N SER A 204 11.03 -8.66 59.23
CA SER A 204 10.49 -7.32 59.45
C SER A 204 11.61 -6.30 59.64
N HIS A 205 11.45 -5.08 59.10
CA HIS A 205 11.85 -3.87 59.83
C HIS A 205 11.15 -2.59 59.33
N LYS A 206 10.48 -1.93 60.28
CA LYS A 206 10.33 -0.48 60.52
C LYS A 206 9.91 0.45 59.38
N SER A 207 8.65 0.85 59.46
CA SER A 207 8.13 2.22 59.50
C SER A 207 9.06 3.34 58.99
N LEU A 208 8.83 3.77 57.75
CA LEU A 208 9.12 5.13 57.29
C LEU A 208 7.95 5.57 56.40
N THR A 209 7.22 6.56 56.90
CA THR A 209 6.09 7.21 56.26
C THR A 209 6.59 7.99 55.03
N TYR A 210 6.79 7.31 53.91
CA TYR A 210 7.02 7.96 52.62
C TYR A 210 5.70 8.00 51.84
N ILE A 211 5.35 9.22 51.44
CA ILE A 211 4.21 9.55 50.59
C ILE A 211 4.30 8.67 49.33
N LEU A 212 3.41 7.67 49.21
CA LEU A 212 3.28 6.79 48.06
C LEU A 212 2.75 7.60 46.87
N ARG A 213 3.66 8.19 46.09
CA ARG A 213 3.33 8.82 44.80
C ARG A 213 3.38 7.77 43.71
N SER A 214 2.35 7.82 42.89
CA SER A 214 1.81 6.69 42.16
C SER A 214 1.99 6.86 40.66
N ASP A 215 2.16 5.71 40.03
CA ASP A 215 2.86 5.48 38.76
C ASP A 215 1.89 5.27 37.52
N VAL A 216 2.25 5.05 36.23
CA VAL A 216 1.46 4.68 34.96
C VAL A 216 2.25 4.42 33.66
N CYS A 217 2.44 3.21 33.22
CA CYS A 217 3.26 2.84 32.09
C CYS A 217 2.51 2.53 30.77
N VAL A 218 2.16 3.54 29.95
CA VAL A 218 1.45 3.52 28.61
C VAL A 218 2.06 2.68 27.45
N ILE A 219 2.07 1.34 27.46
CA ILE A 219 2.10 0.29 26.37
C ILE A 219 1.35 0.71 25.08
N GLU A 220 1.62 0.19 23.86
CA GLU A 220 1.03 0.61 22.52
C GLU A 220 1.15 -0.43 21.38
N LEU A 221 0.20 -1.35 21.19
CA LEU A 221 0.25 -2.30 20.08
C LEU A 221 0.26 -1.68 18.67
N GLY A 222 1.13 -2.07 17.76
CA GLY A 222 1.05 -1.88 16.32
C GLY A 222 0.97 -3.19 15.58
N GLY A 223 0.64 -3.08 14.29
CA GLY A 223 0.19 -4.23 13.53
C GLY A 223 -1.28 -4.48 13.83
N THR A 224 -1.87 -5.42 13.12
CA THR A 224 -3.23 -5.84 13.38
C THR A 224 -3.20 -6.78 14.57
N ILE A 225 -4.17 -6.68 15.48
CA ILE A 225 -4.34 -7.74 16.48
C ILE A 225 -4.66 -9.01 15.72
N GLY A 226 -3.89 -10.08 15.94
CA GLY A 226 -4.08 -11.35 15.25
C GLY A 226 -2.87 -11.90 14.54
N ASP A 227 -1.84 -11.07 14.36
CA ASP A 227 -0.65 -11.44 13.60
C ASP A 227 0.21 -12.40 14.42
N ILE A 228 0.83 -13.38 13.75
CA ILE A 228 1.58 -14.48 14.41
C ILE A 228 2.72 -13.91 15.27
N GLU A 229 3.36 -12.86 14.76
CA GLU A 229 4.48 -12.16 15.37
C GLU A 229 4.10 -11.47 16.68
N SER A 230 2.83 -11.05 16.82
CA SER A 230 2.32 -10.35 18.00
C SER A 230 1.90 -11.29 19.14
N MET A 231 1.66 -12.58 18.84
CA MET A 231 1.09 -13.55 19.79
C MET A 231 1.90 -13.71 21.08
N PRO A 232 3.25 -13.87 21.04
CA PRO A 232 4.03 -14.00 22.27
C PRO A 232 3.93 -12.77 23.19
N PHE A 233 3.82 -11.58 22.61
CA PHE A 233 3.70 -10.34 23.37
C PHE A 233 2.30 -10.13 23.94
N ILE A 234 1.25 -10.45 23.18
CA ILE A 234 -0.12 -10.37 23.68
C ILE A 234 -0.31 -11.34 24.86
N GLU A 235 0.19 -12.57 24.75
CA GLU A 235 0.16 -13.53 25.86
C GLU A 235 0.96 -13.03 27.07
N ALA A 236 2.18 -12.52 26.85
CA ALA A 236 3.01 -11.95 27.90
C ALA A 236 2.33 -10.78 28.63
N LEU A 237 1.69 -9.87 27.89
CA LEU A 237 0.96 -8.73 28.45
C LEU A 237 -0.34 -9.15 29.13
N GLY A 238 -1.01 -10.19 28.64
CA GLY A 238 -2.13 -10.84 29.29
C GLY A 238 -1.74 -11.32 30.68
N GLN A 239 -0.69 -12.13 30.78
CA GLN A 239 -0.13 -12.60 32.06
C GLN A 239 0.34 -11.43 32.94
N PHE A 240 1.01 -10.44 32.34
CA PHE A 240 1.50 -9.26 33.03
C PHE A 240 0.38 -8.46 33.71
N SER A 241 -0.74 -8.26 33.01
CA SER A 241 -1.89 -7.51 33.55
C SER A 241 -2.46 -8.17 34.81
N HIS A 242 -2.46 -9.50 34.89
CA HIS A 242 -2.84 -10.25 36.08
C HIS A 242 -1.77 -10.15 37.17
N ARG A 243 -0.49 -10.21 36.80
CA ARG A 243 0.66 -10.14 37.70
C ARG A 243 0.73 -8.80 38.45
N VAL A 244 0.54 -7.67 37.75
CA VAL A 244 0.58 -6.33 38.37
C VAL A 244 -0.71 -5.98 39.11
N GLY A 245 -1.81 -6.63 38.77
CA GLY A 245 -3.09 -6.50 39.46
C GLY A 245 -3.96 -5.32 39.02
N PRO A 246 -5.26 -5.34 39.41
CA PRO A 246 -6.22 -4.29 39.06
C PRO A 246 -5.83 -2.96 39.70
N GLY A 247 -6.11 -1.85 39.01
CA GLY A 247 -5.67 -0.53 39.45
C GLY A 247 -4.21 -0.21 39.12
N ASN A 248 -3.46 -1.14 38.52
CA ASN A 248 -2.10 -0.95 38.06
C ASN A 248 -1.93 -1.16 36.54
N PHE A 249 -3.00 -1.49 35.82
CA PHE A 249 -2.98 -1.72 34.38
C PHE A 249 -4.21 -1.09 33.70
N CYS A 250 -4.04 -0.38 32.59
CA CYS A 250 -5.12 0.31 31.86
C CYS A 250 -4.96 0.17 30.34
N LEU A 251 -5.73 -0.71 29.71
CA LEU A 251 -5.71 -0.91 28.26
C LEU A 251 -6.58 0.12 27.50
N ILE A 252 -6.03 0.70 26.45
CA ILE A 252 -6.60 1.64 25.49
C ILE A 252 -6.47 0.94 24.14
N HIS A 253 -7.53 0.88 23.35
CA HIS A 253 -7.49 0.23 22.05
C HIS A 253 -7.83 1.23 20.94
N VAL A 254 -6.82 1.55 20.13
CA VAL A 254 -6.86 2.43 18.97
C VAL A 254 -7.40 1.65 17.78
N SER A 255 -8.55 2.07 17.28
CA SER A 255 -9.26 1.34 16.22
C SER A 255 -9.81 2.28 15.15
N LEU A 256 -9.85 1.82 13.91
CA LEU A 256 -10.40 2.60 12.79
C LEU A 256 -11.92 2.49 12.75
N VAL A 257 -12.58 3.64 12.75
CA VAL A 257 -14.00 3.78 12.41
C VAL A 257 -14.06 4.48 11.05
N PRO A 258 -14.08 3.72 9.94
CA PRO A 258 -14.08 4.32 8.61
C PRO A 258 -15.39 5.06 8.35
N VAL A 259 -15.27 6.24 7.75
CA VAL A 259 -16.39 7.02 7.22
C VAL A 259 -16.48 6.74 5.73
N LEU A 260 -17.57 6.14 5.29
CA LEU A 260 -17.76 5.86 3.86
C LEU A 260 -18.20 7.15 3.16
N ASN A 261 -17.32 7.74 2.36
CA ASN A 261 -17.55 9.04 1.70
C ASN A 261 -18.85 9.10 0.87
N VAL A 262 -19.34 7.96 0.36
CA VAL A 262 -20.57 7.86 -0.44
C VAL A 262 -21.83 8.18 0.38
N VAL A 263 -21.85 7.84 1.67
CA VAL A 263 -23.04 7.96 2.54
C VAL A 263 -22.80 8.79 3.81
N GLY A 264 -21.54 9.14 4.11
CA GLY A 264 -21.14 9.83 5.35
C GLY A 264 -21.26 8.96 6.61
N GLU A 265 -21.70 7.71 6.48
CA GLU A 265 -21.95 6.82 7.61
C GLU A 265 -20.65 6.30 8.22
N GLN A 266 -20.56 6.38 9.55
CA GLN A 266 -19.45 5.89 10.36
C GLN A 266 -19.63 4.41 10.69
N LYS A 267 -18.76 3.55 10.17
CA LYS A 267 -18.90 2.09 10.30
C LYS A 267 -18.14 1.55 11.50
N THR A 268 -18.86 1.04 12.49
CA THR A 268 -18.29 0.50 13.75
C THR A 268 -17.81 -0.94 13.67
N LYS A 269 -18.15 -1.68 12.61
CA LYS A 269 -17.91 -3.13 12.52
C LYS A 269 -16.43 -3.53 12.62
N PRO A 270 -15.49 -2.83 11.98
CA PRO A 270 -14.07 -3.14 12.13
C PRO A 270 -13.61 -3.07 13.60
N THR A 271 -14.01 -2.03 14.32
CA THR A 271 -13.71 -1.89 15.76
C THR A 271 -14.33 -3.01 16.59
N GLN A 272 -15.57 -3.42 16.30
CA GLN A 272 -16.22 -4.52 17.01
C GLN A 272 -15.45 -5.84 16.86
N HIS A 273 -14.96 -6.14 15.65
CA HIS A 273 -14.19 -7.36 15.38
C HIS A 273 -12.83 -7.32 16.06
N SER A 274 -12.14 -6.18 15.97
CA SER A 274 -10.82 -6.00 16.60
C SER A 274 -10.89 -6.15 18.13
N VAL A 275 -11.89 -5.55 18.78
CA VAL A 275 -12.10 -5.72 20.23
C VAL A 275 -12.50 -7.16 20.60
N ARG A 276 -13.28 -7.85 19.76
CA ARG A 276 -13.61 -9.27 19.98
C ARG A 276 -12.36 -10.13 19.95
N GLN A 277 -11.46 -9.86 19.02
CA GLN A 277 -10.21 -10.61 18.87
C GLN A 277 -9.25 -10.33 20.04
N LEU A 278 -9.08 -9.07 20.42
CA LEU A 278 -8.28 -8.67 21.59
C LEU A 278 -8.73 -9.40 22.86
N ARG A 279 -10.05 -9.46 23.09
CA ARG A 279 -10.64 -10.20 24.22
C ARG A 279 -10.44 -11.70 24.11
N GLY A 280 -10.51 -12.25 22.90
CA GLY A 280 -10.22 -13.66 22.64
C GLY A 280 -8.77 -14.05 22.98
N LEU A 281 -7.86 -13.08 22.97
CA LEU A 281 -6.45 -13.25 23.35
C LEU A 281 -6.18 -12.86 24.82
N GLY A 282 -7.22 -12.68 25.64
CA GLY A 282 -7.10 -12.45 27.08
C GLY A 282 -6.93 -10.99 27.52
N LEU A 283 -7.01 -10.02 26.61
CA LEU A 283 -6.91 -8.59 26.93
C LEU A 283 -8.25 -7.87 26.74
N THR A 284 -8.67 -7.06 27.72
CA THR A 284 -9.94 -6.32 27.67
C THR A 284 -9.68 -4.81 27.73
N PRO A 285 -10.15 -4.02 26.74
CA PRO A 285 -9.90 -2.59 26.74
C PRO A 285 -10.69 -1.86 27.81
N ASN A 286 -10.01 -0.97 28.53
CA ASN A 286 -10.62 0.00 29.44
C ASN A 286 -11.09 1.25 28.69
N LEU A 287 -10.41 1.65 27.62
CA LEU A 287 -10.80 2.75 26.73
C LEU A 287 -10.72 2.34 25.25
N LEU A 288 -11.53 2.98 24.41
CA LEU A 288 -11.43 2.89 22.95
C LEU A 288 -11.06 4.25 22.38
N ALA A 289 -9.99 4.30 21.61
CA ALA A 289 -9.57 5.47 20.86
C ALA A 289 -9.90 5.27 19.38
N CYS A 290 -11.04 5.79 18.95
CA CYS A 290 -11.56 5.55 17.61
C CYS A 290 -11.02 6.60 16.62
N ARG A 291 -10.09 6.18 15.76
CA ARG A 291 -9.60 6.98 14.64
C ARG A 291 -10.67 7.08 13.56
N SER A 292 -10.96 8.29 13.10
CA SER A 292 -11.92 8.53 12.02
C SER A 292 -11.56 9.80 11.24
N THR A 293 -12.20 10.07 10.11
CA THR A 293 -11.99 11.33 9.37
C THR A 293 -12.79 12.49 9.96
N LYS A 294 -13.87 12.18 10.69
CA LYS A 294 -14.76 13.15 11.34
C LYS A 294 -15.02 12.74 12.79
N GLU A 295 -15.51 13.67 13.60
CA GLU A 295 -15.93 13.36 14.98
C GLU A 295 -17.04 12.30 15.00
N LEU A 296 -16.97 11.36 15.94
CA LEU A 296 -17.97 10.31 16.03
C LEU A 296 -19.31 10.81 16.56
N ASP A 297 -20.39 10.37 15.91
CA ASP A 297 -21.75 10.64 16.37
C ASP A 297 -22.02 9.96 17.72
N ASP A 298 -22.85 10.56 18.56
CA ASP A 298 -23.19 9.97 19.87
C ASP A 298 -23.86 8.59 19.74
N SER A 299 -24.65 8.39 18.67
CA SER A 299 -25.25 7.09 18.36
C SER A 299 -24.19 6.02 18.04
N VAL A 300 -23.10 6.42 17.39
CA VAL A 300 -21.97 5.57 17.03
C VAL A 300 -21.15 5.22 18.27
N LYS A 301 -20.90 6.22 19.14
CA LYS A 301 -20.26 6.00 20.46
C LYS A 301 -21.10 5.05 21.33
N ALA A 302 -22.41 5.25 21.44
CA ALA A 302 -23.32 4.38 22.19
C ALA A 302 -23.32 2.94 21.67
N LYS A 303 -23.32 2.77 20.34
CA LYS A 303 -23.22 1.47 19.69
C LYS A 303 -21.90 0.79 20.04
N LEU A 304 -20.77 1.48 19.92
CA LEU A 304 -19.47 0.94 20.30
C LEU A 304 -19.42 0.55 21.78
N ALA A 305 -19.99 1.36 22.68
CA ALA A 305 -20.05 1.04 24.10
C ALA A 305 -20.74 -0.30 24.36
N GLN A 306 -21.90 -0.50 23.72
CA GLN A 306 -22.69 -1.72 23.88
C GLN A 306 -21.97 -2.96 23.29
N PHE A 307 -21.41 -2.86 22.08
CA PHE A 307 -20.80 -4.02 21.41
C PHE A 307 -19.40 -4.38 21.92
N CYS A 308 -18.64 -3.38 22.35
CA CYS A 308 -17.27 -3.56 22.82
C CYS A 308 -17.19 -3.73 24.35
N HIS A 309 -18.29 -3.49 25.08
CA HIS A 309 -18.37 -3.52 26.55
C HIS A 309 -17.40 -2.55 27.22
N VAL A 310 -17.28 -1.35 26.64
CA VAL A 310 -16.50 -0.24 27.18
C VAL A 310 -17.47 0.86 27.57
N PRO A 311 -17.34 1.49 28.76
CA PRO A 311 -18.21 2.59 29.16
C PRO A 311 -18.26 3.70 28.10
N LEU A 312 -19.42 4.33 27.92
CA LEU A 312 -19.60 5.40 26.94
C LEU A 312 -18.60 6.55 27.15
N SER A 313 -18.33 6.91 28.41
CA SER A 313 -17.34 7.93 28.81
C SER A 313 -15.90 7.58 28.43
N ASN A 314 -15.63 6.32 28.07
CA ASN A 314 -14.30 5.82 27.77
C ASN A 314 -14.10 5.58 26.26
N ILE A 315 -15.03 6.06 25.42
CA ILE A 315 -14.93 6.02 23.96
C ILE A 315 -14.55 7.42 23.49
N VAL A 316 -13.30 7.56 23.06
CA VAL A 316 -12.74 8.82 22.59
C VAL A 316 -12.61 8.82 21.08
N THR A 317 -12.96 9.94 20.48
CA THR A 317 -12.78 10.27 19.06
C THR A 317 -11.38 10.78 18.82
N LEU A 318 -10.74 10.26 17.78
CA LEU A 318 -9.50 10.80 17.21
C LEU A 318 -9.78 11.12 15.74
N HIS A 319 -10.36 12.28 15.46
CA HIS A 319 -10.63 12.69 14.07
C HIS A 319 -9.39 13.31 13.41
N ASP A 320 -9.44 13.49 12.09
CA ASP A 320 -8.37 14.17 11.35
C ASP A 320 -8.26 15.63 11.81
N VAL A 321 -7.06 16.01 12.27
CA VAL A 321 -6.74 17.34 12.78
C VAL A 321 -5.68 18.00 11.89
N PRO A 322 -5.63 19.34 11.81
CA PRO A 322 -4.66 20.05 10.96
C PRO A 322 -3.20 19.74 11.29
N ASN A 323 -2.90 19.47 12.56
CA ASN A 323 -1.59 19.04 13.02
C ASN A 323 -1.71 18.13 14.26
N ILE A 324 -0.69 17.30 14.49
CA ILE A 324 -0.67 16.31 15.57
C ILE A 324 -0.64 16.92 16.99
N TRP A 325 -0.34 18.21 17.15
CA TRP A 325 -0.35 18.88 18.46
C TRP A 325 -1.76 19.18 18.97
N HIS A 326 -2.79 19.02 18.13
CA HIS A 326 -4.18 19.06 18.56
C HIS A 326 -4.60 17.81 19.34
N ILE A 327 -3.93 16.66 19.15
CA ILE A 327 -4.37 15.39 19.74
C ILE A 327 -4.38 15.42 21.29
N PRO A 328 -3.37 15.96 22.01
CA PRO A 328 -3.44 16.11 23.46
C PRO A 328 -4.62 16.97 23.93
N LEU A 329 -4.96 18.05 23.19
CA LEU A 329 -6.10 18.92 23.49
C LEU A 329 -7.42 18.18 23.28
N LEU A 330 -7.55 17.48 22.15
CA LEU A 330 -8.72 16.67 21.81
C LEU A 330 -8.99 15.57 22.86
N LEU A 331 -7.94 14.95 23.38
CA LEU A 331 -8.03 13.95 24.46
C LEU A 331 -8.37 14.59 25.82
N LYS A 332 -7.90 15.83 26.08
CA LYS A 332 -8.27 16.60 27.28
C LYS A 332 -9.77 16.88 27.29
N ASP A 333 -10.28 17.40 26.19
CA ASP A 333 -11.67 17.85 26.04
C ASP A 333 -12.66 16.69 26.19
N GLN A 334 -12.25 15.49 25.77
CA GLN A 334 -13.01 14.25 25.94
C GLN A 334 -12.74 13.53 27.26
N LYS A 335 -12.03 14.16 28.21
CA LYS A 335 -11.75 13.64 29.56
C LYS A 335 -11.05 12.27 29.59
N ALA A 336 -10.24 11.97 28.56
CA ALA A 336 -9.50 10.71 28.48
C ALA A 336 -8.57 10.51 29.69
N HIS A 337 -7.94 11.59 30.15
CA HIS A 337 -7.08 11.61 31.33
C HIS A 337 -7.84 11.23 32.62
N GLU A 338 -9.05 11.75 32.85
CA GLU A 338 -9.87 11.38 34.01
C GLU A 338 -10.18 9.88 34.01
N ALA A 339 -10.55 9.32 32.86
CA ALA A 339 -10.82 7.89 32.71
C ALA A 339 -9.58 7.03 33.01
N ILE A 340 -8.41 7.40 32.49
CA ILE A 340 -7.14 6.72 32.75
C ILE A 340 -6.76 6.79 34.24
N LEU A 341 -6.81 7.99 34.83
CA LEU A 341 -6.48 8.21 36.24
C LEU A 341 -7.41 7.43 37.17
N LYS A 342 -8.70 7.32 36.81
CA LYS A 342 -9.67 6.50 37.53
C LYS A 342 -9.33 5.01 37.46
N THR A 343 -9.01 4.50 36.26
CA THR A 343 -8.63 3.09 36.08
C THR A 343 -7.38 2.72 36.88
N LEU A 344 -6.49 3.68 37.14
CA LEU A 344 -5.18 3.46 37.76
C LEU A 344 -5.10 3.89 39.23
N ASN A 345 -6.21 4.36 39.79
CA ASN A 345 -6.31 4.86 41.16
C ASN A 345 -5.37 6.05 41.44
N LEU A 346 -5.39 7.06 40.56
CA LEU A 346 -4.47 8.22 40.62
C LEU A 346 -5.15 9.57 40.78
N LEU A 347 -6.49 9.60 40.84
CA LEU A 347 -7.25 10.84 41.00
C LEU A 347 -6.86 11.64 42.26
N SER A 348 -6.35 10.98 43.30
CA SER A 348 -5.90 11.64 44.54
C SER A 348 -4.53 12.31 44.45
N VAL A 349 -3.73 11.99 43.42
CA VAL A 349 -2.36 12.48 43.26
C VAL A 349 -2.24 13.40 42.05
N ALA A 350 -3.04 13.17 41.01
CA ALA A 350 -3.05 13.96 39.79
C ALA A 350 -3.67 15.34 39.99
N THR A 351 -3.12 16.32 39.27
CA THR A 351 -3.65 17.68 39.17
C THR A 351 -4.38 17.88 37.84
N GLU A 352 -5.12 18.97 37.71
CA GLU A 352 -5.78 19.31 36.44
C GLU A 352 -4.73 19.56 35.33
N PRO A 353 -4.88 18.98 34.13
CA PRO A 353 -3.86 19.07 33.09
C PRO A 353 -3.69 20.48 32.55
N ASN A 354 -2.51 21.07 32.78
CA ASN A 354 -2.14 22.36 32.18
C ASN A 354 -1.52 22.16 30.78
N LEU A 355 -2.32 22.42 29.73
CA LEU A 355 -1.90 22.35 28.33
C LEU A 355 -1.80 23.73 27.65
N LYS A 356 -1.55 24.81 28.42
CA LYS A 356 -1.46 26.18 27.86
C LYS A 356 -0.44 26.27 26.73
N ASP A 357 0.74 25.67 26.90
CA ASP A 357 1.81 25.69 25.91
C ASP A 357 1.46 24.97 24.61
N TRP A 358 0.69 23.88 24.69
CA TRP A 358 0.18 23.14 23.52
C TRP A 358 -0.94 23.91 22.83
N THR A 359 -1.78 24.59 23.60
CA THR A 359 -2.83 25.48 23.09
C THR A 359 -2.24 26.66 22.33
N THR A 360 -1.17 27.28 22.86
CA THR A 360 -0.47 28.37 22.16
C THR A 360 0.15 27.89 20.85
N LYS A 361 0.83 26.73 20.85
CA LYS A 361 1.45 26.18 19.63
C LYS A 361 0.46 25.88 18.52
N THR A 362 -0.69 25.30 18.86
CA THR A 362 -1.75 24.99 17.89
C THR A 362 -2.39 26.23 17.30
N LYS A 363 -2.63 27.27 18.12
CA LYS A 363 -3.08 28.59 17.64
C LYS A 363 -2.08 29.21 16.68
N VAL A 364 -0.81 29.31 17.10
CA VAL A 364 0.28 29.84 16.29
C VAL A 364 0.36 29.11 14.94
N TYR A 365 0.26 27.78 14.93
CA TYR A 365 0.24 27.00 13.68
C TYR A 365 -0.94 27.32 12.75
N ASN A 366 -2.14 27.55 13.30
CA ASN A 366 -3.35 27.78 12.52
C ASN A 366 -3.42 29.22 11.95
N ASP A 367 -2.79 30.19 12.61
CA ASP A 367 -2.95 31.62 12.32
C ASP A 367 -1.92 32.18 11.29
N PHE A 368 -1.12 31.33 10.63
CA PHE A 368 -0.10 31.78 9.67
C PHE A 368 -0.62 32.18 8.29
N HIS A 369 -0.11 33.31 7.76
CA HIS A 369 -0.34 33.76 6.39
C HIS A 369 0.93 33.79 5.50
N GLU A 370 2.12 33.91 6.09
CA GLU A 370 3.38 33.99 5.33
C GLU A 370 4.07 32.62 5.23
N ASN A 371 4.36 32.21 4.00
CA ASN A 371 4.99 30.92 3.70
C ASN A 371 6.52 31.01 3.72
N VAL A 372 7.20 29.92 4.10
CA VAL A 372 8.63 29.70 3.85
C VAL A 372 8.78 28.38 3.07
N ARG A 373 9.47 28.43 1.93
CA ARG A 373 9.65 27.29 1.02
C ARG A 373 11.04 26.71 1.18
N ILE A 374 11.14 25.44 1.56
CA ILE A 374 12.43 24.74 1.70
C ILE A 374 12.49 23.59 0.70
N ALA A 375 13.49 23.61 -0.19
CA ALA A 375 13.78 22.51 -1.09
C ALA A 375 14.47 21.38 -0.32
N MET A 376 13.81 20.23 -0.21
CA MET A 376 14.40 19.02 0.37
C MET A 376 14.92 18.13 -0.76
N VAL A 377 16.25 18.07 -0.89
CA VAL A 377 16.93 17.38 -2.00
C VAL A 377 17.32 15.97 -1.56
N GLY A 378 16.49 14.99 -1.93
CA GLY A 378 16.54 13.64 -1.37
C GLY A 378 16.47 12.52 -2.40
N LYS A 379 16.62 11.28 -1.92
CA LYS A 379 16.50 10.05 -2.72
C LYS A 379 15.07 9.52 -2.75
N TYR A 380 14.31 9.72 -1.67
CA TYR A 380 12.97 9.14 -1.46
C TYR A 380 11.88 10.21 -1.38
N THR A 381 11.77 11.07 -2.40
CA THR A 381 10.85 12.22 -2.41
C THR A 381 9.36 11.85 -2.39
N GLY A 382 9.00 10.65 -2.82
CA GLY A 382 7.63 10.13 -2.75
C GLY A 382 7.24 9.50 -1.40
N LEU A 383 8.15 9.44 -0.42
CA LEU A 383 7.97 8.77 0.88
C LEU A 383 8.33 9.70 2.02
N SER A 384 7.34 10.38 2.59
CA SER A 384 7.53 11.30 3.72
C SER A 384 8.16 10.63 4.94
N ASP A 385 7.89 9.35 5.15
CA ASP A 385 8.29 8.59 6.34
C ASP A 385 9.80 8.33 6.38
N ALA A 386 10.47 8.34 5.23
CA ALA A 386 11.93 8.23 5.14
C ALA A 386 12.66 9.48 5.66
N TYR A 387 11.95 10.60 5.85
CA TYR A 387 12.49 11.90 6.28
C TYR A 387 11.68 12.54 7.41
N LEU A 388 10.91 11.76 8.17
CA LEU A 388 9.94 12.30 9.11
C LEU A 388 10.58 13.17 10.19
N SER A 389 11.74 12.79 10.72
CA SER A 389 12.44 13.57 11.75
C SER A 389 12.86 14.94 11.24
N VAL A 390 13.38 15.00 10.01
CA VAL A 390 13.74 16.25 9.33
C VAL A 390 12.51 17.12 9.12
N LEU A 391 11.39 16.54 8.66
CA LEU A 391 10.12 17.26 8.50
C LEU A 391 9.60 17.82 9.83
N LYS A 392 9.68 17.05 10.93
CA LYS A 392 9.30 17.55 12.26
C LYS A 392 10.21 18.67 12.71
N ALA A 393 11.52 18.56 12.50
CA ALA A 393 12.47 19.59 12.89
C ALA A 393 12.26 20.91 12.11
N LEU A 394 12.01 20.84 10.79
CA LEU A 394 11.60 21.98 9.98
C LEU A 394 10.29 22.59 10.47
N LEU A 395 9.30 21.76 10.80
CA LEU A 395 8.01 22.24 11.33
C LEU A 395 8.18 22.97 12.66
N HIS A 396 8.98 22.43 13.59
CA HIS A 396 9.27 23.07 14.87
C HIS A 396 9.92 24.45 14.66
N ALA A 397 10.90 24.54 13.77
CA ALA A 397 11.59 25.78 13.43
C ALA A 397 10.66 26.79 12.75
N ALA A 398 9.87 26.35 11.76
CA ALA A 398 8.92 27.21 11.05
C ALA A 398 7.87 27.82 11.99
N VAL A 399 7.31 27.01 12.90
CA VAL A 399 6.36 27.48 13.91
C VAL A 399 7.01 28.50 14.85
N ALA A 400 8.24 28.26 15.30
CA ALA A 400 8.96 29.21 16.16
C ALA A 400 9.24 30.56 15.51
N HIS A 401 9.37 30.59 14.16
CA HIS A 401 9.57 31.81 13.37
C HIS A 401 8.28 32.41 12.81
N ASN A 402 7.13 31.90 13.24
CA ASN A 402 5.82 32.30 12.76
C ASN A 402 5.64 32.17 11.24
N ARG A 403 6.04 31.02 10.67
CA ARG A 403 5.98 30.72 9.24
C ARG A 403 5.19 29.46 8.95
N LYS A 404 4.44 29.49 7.83
CA LYS A 404 3.87 28.29 7.23
C LYS A 404 4.93 27.58 6.38
N LEU A 405 5.35 26.39 6.82
CA LEU A 405 6.32 25.57 6.09
C LEU A 405 5.70 25.01 4.81
N ILE A 406 6.38 25.21 3.68
CA ILE A 406 6.17 24.50 2.43
C ILE A 406 7.46 23.73 2.13
N VAL A 407 7.35 22.43 1.95
CA VAL A 407 8.48 21.58 1.55
C VAL A 407 8.34 21.26 0.08
N ASP A 408 9.31 21.74 -0.71
CA ASP A 408 9.42 21.40 -2.12
C ASP A 408 10.31 20.16 -2.24
N TRP A 409 9.73 19.03 -2.64
CA TRP A 409 10.45 17.76 -2.76
C TRP A 409 11.21 17.70 -4.07
N VAL A 410 12.54 17.66 -4.01
CA VAL A 410 13.40 17.65 -5.19
C VAL A 410 14.12 16.30 -5.30
N PRO A 411 13.75 15.43 -6.28
CA PRO A 411 14.44 14.16 -6.47
C PRO A 411 15.85 14.44 -6.95
N ALA A 412 16.86 13.99 -6.19
CA ALA A 412 18.24 14.34 -6.50
C ALA A 412 18.68 13.87 -7.90
N GLY A 413 18.26 12.66 -8.32
CA GLY A 413 18.56 12.14 -9.65
C GLY A 413 17.99 13.00 -10.80
N ASP A 414 16.91 13.74 -10.56
CA ASP A 414 16.26 14.56 -11.58
C ASP A 414 17.02 15.87 -11.85
N LEU A 415 17.96 16.25 -10.98
CA LEU A 415 18.84 17.39 -11.19
C LEU A 415 20.01 17.08 -12.13
N GLU A 416 20.26 15.81 -12.45
CA GLU A 416 21.44 15.35 -13.17
C GLU A 416 21.29 15.44 -14.71
N ASP A 417 22.41 15.61 -15.41
CA ASP A 417 22.45 15.72 -16.88
C ASP A 417 21.92 14.47 -17.60
N VAL A 418 21.97 13.31 -16.94
CA VAL A 418 21.38 12.07 -17.47
C VAL A 418 19.88 12.24 -17.61
N THR A 419 19.22 12.81 -16.60
CA THR A 419 17.78 13.08 -16.63
C THR A 419 17.44 14.18 -17.61
N PHE A 420 18.27 15.23 -17.75
CA PHE A 420 18.08 16.23 -18.81
C PHE A 420 18.00 15.60 -20.21
N LYS A 421 18.75 14.53 -20.46
CA LYS A 421 18.75 13.81 -21.75
C LYS A 421 17.60 12.81 -21.89
N GLN A 422 17.19 12.16 -20.80
CA GLN A 422 16.19 11.08 -20.82
C GLN A 422 14.76 11.58 -20.60
N ASP A 423 14.57 12.51 -19.66
CA ASP A 423 13.30 13.14 -19.29
C ASP A 423 13.51 14.65 -19.01
N PRO A 424 13.54 15.48 -20.06
CA PRO A 424 13.77 16.91 -19.94
C PRO A 424 12.71 17.64 -19.10
N ASP A 425 11.51 17.09 -18.98
CA ASP A 425 10.41 17.74 -18.26
C ASP A 425 10.53 17.48 -16.75
N ALA A 426 10.85 16.25 -16.32
CA ALA A 426 11.21 15.97 -14.94
C ALA A 426 12.40 16.83 -14.47
N TYR A 427 13.44 16.96 -15.32
CA TYR A 427 14.59 17.83 -15.04
C TYR A 427 14.19 19.30 -14.82
N LYS A 428 13.38 19.87 -15.73
CA LYS A 428 12.91 21.26 -15.62
C LYS A 428 12.08 21.47 -14.35
N VAL A 429 11.22 20.52 -13.99
CA VAL A 429 10.41 20.59 -12.77
C VAL A 429 11.30 20.57 -11.54
N ALA A 430 12.26 19.64 -11.45
CA ALA A 430 13.17 19.55 -10.31
C ALA A 430 14.01 20.83 -10.12
N TRP A 431 14.59 21.36 -11.20
CA TRP A 431 15.32 22.63 -11.17
C TRP A 431 14.42 23.83 -10.88
N GLY A 432 13.18 23.82 -11.37
CA GLY A 432 12.18 24.85 -11.05
C GLY A 432 11.84 24.90 -9.57
N LEU A 433 11.67 23.73 -8.94
CA LEU A 433 11.45 23.61 -7.49
C LEU A 433 12.66 24.09 -6.69
N LEU A 434 13.87 23.66 -7.07
CA LEU A 434 15.11 24.06 -6.39
C LEU A 434 15.33 25.58 -6.46
N LYS A 435 15.16 26.17 -7.65
CA LYS A 435 15.33 27.63 -7.87
C LYS A 435 14.22 28.47 -7.24
N GLY A 436 13.05 27.88 -7.01
CA GLY A 436 11.90 28.55 -6.40
C GLY A 436 11.88 28.50 -4.86
N ALA A 437 12.84 27.84 -4.22
CA ALA A 437 12.88 27.69 -2.77
C ALA A 437 13.61 28.85 -2.07
N ASP A 438 13.16 29.18 -0.86
CA ASP A 438 13.77 30.18 0.02
C ASP A 438 15.01 29.62 0.77
N GLY A 439 15.18 28.30 0.79
CA GLY A 439 16.32 27.60 1.38
C GLY A 439 16.44 26.15 0.89
N VAL A 440 17.63 25.57 0.99
CA VAL A 440 17.95 24.22 0.52
C VAL A 440 18.41 23.35 1.69
N LEU A 441 17.86 22.15 1.80
CA LEU A 441 18.27 21.14 2.77
C LEU A 441 18.65 19.84 2.07
N VAL A 442 19.87 19.36 2.34
CA VAL A 442 20.34 18.03 1.90
C VAL A 442 20.45 17.13 3.14
N PRO A 443 19.54 16.15 3.31
CA PRO A 443 19.53 15.27 4.46
C PRO A 443 20.61 14.18 4.36
N GLY A 444 20.74 13.39 5.42
CA GLY A 444 21.56 12.19 5.42
C GLY A 444 21.17 11.18 4.33
N GLY A 445 22.08 10.27 4.01
CA GLY A 445 21.84 9.21 3.04
C GLY A 445 23.02 8.26 2.96
N PHE A 446 22.88 7.23 2.13
CA PHE A 446 23.91 6.21 1.89
C PHE A 446 23.88 5.78 0.42
N GLY A 447 25.04 5.35 -0.07
CA GLY A 447 25.25 4.93 -1.45
C GLY A 447 25.35 6.08 -2.46
N ASP A 448 25.65 5.71 -3.70
CA ASP A 448 26.01 6.59 -4.82
C ASP A 448 24.83 7.30 -5.51
N ARG A 449 23.63 6.72 -5.42
CA ARG A 449 22.45 7.21 -6.16
C ARG A 449 22.07 8.66 -5.80
N GLY A 450 22.04 9.53 -6.81
CA GLY A 450 21.63 10.93 -6.67
C GLY A 450 22.68 11.82 -6.00
N VAL A 451 23.91 11.33 -5.79
CA VAL A 451 25.01 12.12 -5.20
C VAL A 451 25.35 13.32 -6.06
N GLN A 452 25.42 13.16 -7.38
CA GLN A 452 25.75 14.27 -8.28
C GLN A 452 24.66 15.35 -8.26
N GLY A 453 23.39 14.95 -8.25
CA GLY A 453 22.29 15.91 -8.07
C GLY A 453 22.36 16.70 -6.77
N LYS A 454 22.77 16.07 -5.65
CA LYS A 454 22.98 16.78 -4.38
C LYS A 454 24.15 17.75 -4.44
N ILE A 455 25.25 17.40 -5.12
CA ILE A 455 26.39 18.29 -5.36
C ILE A 455 25.93 19.51 -6.17
N LEU A 456 25.13 19.31 -7.21
CA LEU A 456 24.56 20.40 -8.00
C LEU A 456 23.67 21.32 -7.17
N ALA A 457 22.86 20.77 -6.26
CA ALA A 457 22.04 21.56 -5.35
C ALA A 457 22.86 22.38 -4.35
N ALA A 458 23.91 21.79 -3.75
CA ALA A 458 24.82 22.51 -2.85
C ALA A 458 25.56 23.64 -3.59
N LYS A 459 26.03 23.37 -4.81
CA LYS A 459 26.65 24.35 -5.70
C LYS A 459 25.71 25.51 -6.00
N TYR A 460 24.48 25.20 -6.40
CA TYR A 460 23.46 26.19 -6.68
C TYR A 460 23.23 27.09 -5.46
N ALA A 461 23.08 26.50 -4.27
CA ALA A 461 22.87 27.25 -3.05
C ALA A 461 24.04 28.21 -2.75
N ARG A 462 25.28 27.70 -2.82
CA ARG A 462 26.52 28.48 -2.62
C ARG A 462 26.63 29.66 -3.60
N GLU A 463 26.39 29.42 -4.89
CA GLU A 463 26.58 30.43 -5.94
C GLU A 463 25.49 31.49 -5.96
N ASN A 464 24.29 31.16 -5.47
CA ASN A 464 23.12 32.05 -5.52
C ASN A 464 22.77 32.63 -4.14
N ASN A 465 23.64 32.47 -3.15
CA ASN A 465 23.41 32.93 -1.77
C ASN A 465 22.11 32.39 -1.13
N VAL A 466 21.68 31.18 -1.52
CA VAL A 466 20.48 30.55 -0.97
C VAL A 466 20.85 29.79 0.31
N PRO A 467 20.17 30.03 1.45
CA PRO A 467 20.45 29.36 2.72
C PRO A 467 20.52 27.83 2.58
N PHE A 468 21.61 27.23 3.04
CA PHE A 468 21.89 25.81 2.89
C PHE A 468 22.15 25.12 4.23
N LEU A 469 21.51 23.98 4.45
CA LEU A 469 21.81 23.06 5.55
C LEU A 469 22.11 21.65 5.01
N GLY A 470 23.33 21.17 5.21
CA GLY A 470 23.74 19.80 4.92
C GLY A 470 23.80 18.96 6.19
N ILE A 471 23.13 17.80 6.22
CA ILE A 471 23.10 16.90 7.40
C ILE A 471 23.78 15.58 7.05
N CYS A 472 24.73 15.14 7.87
CA CYS A 472 25.50 13.91 7.69
C CYS A 472 26.11 13.88 6.28
N LEU A 473 25.60 13.03 5.38
CA LEU A 473 25.97 13.04 3.96
C LEU A 473 25.89 14.45 3.33
N GLY A 474 24.91 15.28 3.69
CA GLY A 474 24.81 16.65 3.17
C GLY A 474 26.02 17.54 3.48
N MET A 475 26.69 17.34 4.63
CA MET A 475 27.93 18.02 4.98
C MET A 475 29.09 17.54 4.10
N GLN A 476 29.18 16.22 3.90
CA GLN A 476 30.17 15.61 3.01
C GLN A 476 30.01 16.10 1.56
N ILE A 477 28.77 16.20 1.08
CA ILE A 477 28.45 16.76 -0.25
C ILE A 477 28.91 18.21 -0.37
N ALA A 478 28.71 19.04 0.66
CA ALA A 478 29.15 20.43 0.65
C ALA A 478 30.68 20.54 0.54
N VAL A 479 31.43 19.68 1.23
CA VAL A 479 32.90 19.63 1.15
C VAL A 479 33.36 19.16 -0.23
N ILE A 480 32.75 18.10 -0.79
CA ILE A 480 33.08 17.58 -2.12
C ILE A 480 32.79 18.64 -3.20
N GLU A 481 31.64 19.32 -3.11
CA GLU A 481 31.27 20.40 -4.03
C GLU A 481 32.30 21.52 -3.99
N PHE A 482 32.68 21.97 -2.79
CA PHE A 482 33.63 23.06 -2.62
C PHE A 482 35.02 22.70 -3.17
N ALA A 483 35.50 21.48 -2.90
CA ALA A 483 36.77 20.99 -3.45
C ALA A 483 36.76 20.96 -4.98
N ARG A 484 35.66 20.50 -5.60
CA ARG A 484 35.53 20.44 -7.06
C ARG A 484 35.44 21.83 -7.70
N SER A 485 34.67 22.73 -7.10
CA SER A 485 34.36 24.03 -7.70
C SER A 485 35.41 25.10 -7.41
N ILE A 486 36.00 25.13 -6.19
CA ILE A 486 36.90 26.19 -5.75
C ILE A 486 38.37 25.76 -5.82
N LEU A 487 38.69 24.53 -5.42
CA LEU A 487 40.07 24.02 -5.49
C LEU A 487 40.43 23.46 -6.87
N GLY A 488 39.46 23.32 -7.79
CA GLY A 488 39.66 22.74 -9.12
C GLY A 488 39.90 21.23 -9.12
N LEU A 489 39.67 20.54 -8.00
CA LEU A 489 39.89 19.11 -7.86
C LEU A 489 38.66 18.33 -8.36
N HIS A 490 38.45 18.32 -9.67
CA HIS A 490 37.22 17.78 -10.27
C HIS A 490 37.01 16.26 -10.06
N ASP A 491 38.08 15.50 -9.83
CA ASP A 491 38.05 14.05 -9.58
C ASP A 491 37.79 13.69 -8.11
N THR A 492 37.74 14.69 -7.23
CA THR A 492 37.56 14.48 -5.78
C THR A 492 36.18 13.93 -5.46
N THR A 493 36.13 12.92 -4.59
CA THR A 493 34.89 12.25 -4.15
C THR A 493 35.07 11.60 -2.77
N SER A 494 34.07 10.84 -2.32
CA SER A 494 34.13 9.99 -1.13
C SER A 494 34.59 8.58 -1.49
N THR A 495 35.39 7.95 -0.62
CA THR A 495 35.71 6.52 -0.70
C THR A 495 34.48 5.62 -0.53
N GLU A 496 33.35 6.15 -0.06
CA GLU A 496 32.06 5.44 -0.08
C GLU A 496 31.56 5.19 -1.50
N PHE A 497 31.76 6.15 -2.41
CA PHE A 497 31.23 6.09 -3.78
C PHE A 497 32.25 5.52 -4.76
N ASP A 498 33.52 5.83 -4.53
CA ASP A 498 34.64 5.33 -5.32
C ASP A 498 35.81 4.96 -4.39
N PRO A 499 35.99 3.67 -4.06
CA PRO A 499 37.08 3.22 -3.21
C PRO A 499 38.48 3.52 -3.78
N GLU A 500 38.59 3.70 -5.10
CA GLU A 500 39.86 3.93 -5.81
C GLU A 500 40.09 5.42 -6.11
N ALA A 501 39.33 6.32 -5.47
CA ALA A 501 39.44 7.76 -5.65
C ALA A 501 40.88 8.24 -5.38
N LYS A 502 41.50 8.87 -6.38
CA LYS A 502 42.88 9.37 -6.30
C LYS A 502 43.03 10.52 -5.30
N ASN A 503 42.00 11.35 -5.18
CA ASN A 503 41.94 12.50 -4.28
C ASN A 503 40.67 12.39 -3.39
N PRO A 504 40.66 11.53 -2.36
CA PRO A 504 39.46 11.33 -1.55
C PRO A 504 39.30 12.46 -0.53
N CYS A 505 38.25 13.28 -0.69
CA CYS A 505 37.88 14.32 0.28
C CYS A 505 37.21 13.75 1.53
N VAL A 506 36.59 12.59 1.39
CA VAL A 506 35.87 11.91 2.45
C VAL A 506 36.33 10.47 2.47
N ILE A 507 36.80 10.01 3.63
CA ILE A 507 37.46 8.71 3.81
C ILE A 507 36.74 7.89 4.88
N PHE A 508 36.86 6.57 4.77
CA PHE A 508 36.39 5.65 5.80
C PHE A 508 37.25 5.76 7.06
N MET A 509 36.70 6.33 8.15
CA MET A 509 37.43 6.54 9.40
C MET A 509 36.59 6.11 10.61
N PRO A 510 36.37 4.78 10.79
CA PRO A 510 35.52 4.25 11.85
C PRO A 510 36.05 4.55 13.26
N GLU A 511 35.20 4.44 14.27
CA GLU A 511 35.63 4.50 15.67
C GLU A 511 36.32 3.19 16.06
N GLY A 512 37.51 3.30 16.66
CA GLY A 512 38.15 2.19 17.34
C GLY A 512 37.52 1.99 18.72
N SER A 513 37.16 0.75 19.06
CA SER A 513 36.57 0.41 20.34
C SER A 513 37.46 -0.56 21.11
N LYS A 514 37.69 -0.29 22.41
CA LYS A 514 38.39 -1.23 23.31
C LYS A 514 37.51 -2.42 23.71
N THR A 515 36.20 -2.34 23.48
CA THR A 515 35.21 -3.34 23.88
C THR A 515 34.58 -4.07 22.71
N HIS A 516 34.73 -3.57 21.48
CA HIS A 516 34.17 -4.16 20.26
C HIS A 516 35.27 -4.35 19.22
N MET A 517 35.35 -5.54 18.61
CA MET A 517 36.33 -5.84 17.56
C MET A 517 35.89 -5.25 16.20
N GLY A 518 36.86 -4.76 15.41
CA GLY A 518 36.62 -4.18 14.08
C GLY A 518 36.39 -2.66 14.08
N GLY A 519 36.12 -2.10 12.90
CA GLY A 519 35.78 -0.68 12.74
C GLY A 519 34.33 -0.40 13.08
N THR A 520 34.07 0.24 14.22
CA THR A 520 32.71 0.55 14.67
C THR A 520 32.19 1.85 14.06
N MET A 521 30.87 1.94 13.85
CA MET A 521 30.20 3.14 13.36
C MET A 521 30.21 4.23 14.46
N ARG A 522 30.42 5.50 14.07
CA ARG A 522 30.25 6.63 14.98
C ARG A 522 28.76 6.81 15.25
N LEU A 523 28.33 6.47 16.46
CA LEU A 523 26.92 6.26 16.79
C LEU A 523 26.54 6.79 18.17
N GLY A 524 25.37 7.43 18.26
CA GLY A 524 24.82 7.97 19.50
C GLY A 524 25.32 9.38 19.83
N SER A 525 25.13 9.81 21.07
CA SER A 525 25.56 11.15 21.49
C SER A 525 27.08 11.22 21.52
N ARG A 526 27.64 12.22 20.84
CA ARG A 526 29.06 12.59 20.89
C ARG A 526 29.18 14.08 21.11
N ARG A 527 30.30 14.49 21.69
CA ARG A 527 30.61 15.88 21.95
C ARG A 527 31.34 16.49 20.76
N THR A 528 30.89 17.68 20.37
CA THR A 528 31.51 18.52 19.34
C THR A 528 31.90 19.86 19.98
N TYR A 529 33.18 20.21 19.92
CA TYR A 529 33.71 21.46 20.46
C TYR A 529 33.81 22.51 19.36
N PHE A 530 33.31 23.71 19.64
CA PHE A 530 33.50 24.85 18.76
C PHE A 530 34.94 25.35 18.85
N GLN A 531 35.58 25.50 17.70
CA GLN A 531 36.97 25.96 17.56
C GLN A 531 37.07 27.47 17.34
N VAL A 532 36.01 28.06 16.81
CA VAL A 532 35.94 29.49 16.49
C VAL A 532 34.86 30.11 17.38
N ALA A 533 35.27 31.05 18.23
CA ALA A 533 34.33 31.87 18.99
C ALA A 533 33.49 32.72 18.02
N ASP A 534 32.19 32.86 18.30
CA ASP A 534 31.24 33.66 17.52
C ASP A 534 30.98 33.19 16.07
N CYS A 535 31.25 31.92 15.73
CA CYS A 535 30.78 31.35 14.46
C CYS A 535 29.24 31.26 14.39
N LYS A 536 28.67 31.10 13.18
CA LYS A 536 27.19 31.12 13.02
C LYS A 536 26.53 30.02 13.83
N SER A 537 27.10 28.82 13.81
CA SER A 537 26.62 27.66 14.57
C SER A 537 26.71 27.89 16.07
N SER A 538 27.84 28.38 16.58
CA SER A 538 27.99 28.65 18.02
C SER A 538 26.98 29.69 18.51
N ASN A 539 26.75 30.76 17.73
CA ASN A 539 25.73 31.77 18.00
C ASN A 539 24.32 31.16 18.09
N LEU A 540 23.96 30.27 17.16
CA LEU A 540 22.65 29.57 17.19
C LEU A 540 22.51 28.71 18.45
N TYR A 541 23.60 28.10 18.92
CA TYR A 541 23.66 27.34 20.16
C TYR A 541 23.94 28.22 21.41
N SER A 542 23.74 29.53 21.34
CA SER A 542 23.92 30.48 22.45
C SER A 542 25.36 30.56 22.99
N ASN A 543 26.35 30.50 22.09
CA ASN A 543 27.78 30.65 22.39
C ASN A 543 28.32 29.69 23.45
N VAL A 544 27.76 28.47 23.48
CA VAL A 544 28.33 27.37 24.27
C VAL A 544 29.65 26.91 23.65
N SER A 545 30.56 26.39 24.49
CA SER A 545 31.87 25.89 24.04
C SER A 545 31.80 24.53 23.34
N PHE A 546 30.76 23.74 23.61
CA PHE A 546 30.51 22.46 22.97
C PHE A 546 29.02 22.14 22.91
N VAL A 547 28.66 21.23 22.02
CA VAL A 547 27.34 20.61 21.93
C VAL A 547 27.47 19.10 21.97
N ASP A 548 26.47 18.45 22.57
CA ASP A 548 26.34 17.00 22.52
C ASP A 548 25.20 16.70 21.53
N GLU A 549 25.51 16.05 20.41
CA GLU A 549 24.56 15.74 19.32
C GLU A 549 24.68 14.27 18.90
N ARG A 550 23.68 13.75 18.18
CA ARG A 550 23.61 12.33 17.81
C ARG A 550 24.21 12.07 16.43
N HIS A 551 25.11 11.11 16.35
CA HIS A 551 25.77 10.71 15.11
C HIS A 551 25.29 9.34 14.63
N ARG A 552 25.35 9.13 13.31
CA ARG A 552 25.09 7.85 12.65
C ARG A 552 25.79 7.80 11.29
N HIS A 553 27.12 7.64 11.30
CA HIS A 553 27.91 7.62 10.08
C HIS A 553 29.25 6.90 10.26
N ARG A 554 29.94 6.65 9.15
CA ARG A 554 31.22 5.90 9.12
C ARG A 554 32.35 6.63 8.39
N TYR A 555 32.02 7.73 7.72
CA TYR A 555 32.92 8.43 6.82
C TYR A 555 33.14 9.86 7.33
N GLU A 556 34.37 10.32 7.22
CA GLU A 556 34.82 11.60 7.74
C GLU A 556 35.55 12.38 6.65
N VAL A 557 35.59 13.71 6.79
CA VAL A 557 36.44 14.53 5.92
C VAL A 557 37.90 14.14 6.13
N ASN A 558 38.63 13.97 5.02
CA ASN A 558 40.03 13.59 5.04
C ASN A 558 40.88 14.66 5.75
N PRO A 559 41.53 14.34 6.90
CA PRO A 559 42.33 15.30 7.65
C PRO A 559 43.44 15.95 6.81
N ASP A 560 43.99 15.24 5.83
CA ASP A 560 45.07 15.73 4.98
C ASP A 560 44.63 16.89 4.05
N MET A 561 43.33 17.02 3.79
CA MET A 561 42.78 18.06 2.91
C MET A 561 42.30 19.31 3.65
N ILE A 562 42.24 19.27 4.99
CA ILE A 562 41.65 20.33 5.81
C ILE A 562 42.37 21.67 5.62
N SER A 563 43.70 21.67 5.71
CA SER A 563 44.49 22.90 5.58
C SER A 563 44.27 23.59 4.23
N GLN A 564 44.12 22.81 3.16
CA GLN A 564 43.86 23.32 1.81
C GLN A 564 42.44 23.91 1.69
N LEU A 565 41.44 23.23 2.25
CA LEU A 565 40.04 23.68 2.26
C LEU A 565 39.86 24.97 3.08
N GLU A 566 40.48 25.05 4.26
CA GLU A 566 40.44 26.24 5.12
C GLU A 566 41.12 27.45 4.47
N SER A 567 42.28 27.22 3.83
CA SER A 567 43.00 28.28 3.11
C SER A 567 42.19 28.84 1.92
N ALA A 568 41.29 28.04 1.35
CA ALA A 568 40.39 28.46 0.28
C ALA A 568 39.06 29.08 0.78
N GLY A 569 38.85 29.14 2.10
CA GLY A 569 37.74 29.87 2.73
C GLY A 569 36.61 29.00 3.31
N LEU A 570 36.71 27.67 3.25
CA LEU A 570 35.75 26.77 3.90
C LEU A 570 36.19 26.48 5.35
N SER A 571 35.43 26.91 6.35
CA SER A 571 35.86 26.87 7.75
C SER A 571 35.30 25.67 8.52
N PHE A 572 36.16 24.89 9.19
CA PHE A 572 35.75 23.80 10.06
C PHE A 572 35.65 24.27 11.52
N VAL A 573 34.47 24.77 11.89
CA VAL A 573 34.24 25.46 13.16
C VAL A 573 33.93 24.51 14.32
N GLY A 574 33.62 23.25 14.07
CA GLY A 574 33.31 22.24 15.09
C GLY A 574 34.11 20.96 14.88
N LYS A 575 34.76 20.47 15.94
CA LYS A 575 35.60 19.26 15.92
C LYS A 575 35.25 18.30 17.05
N ASP A 576 35.60 17.03 16.90
CA ASP A 576 35.46 16.04 17.97
C ASP A 576 36.48 16.26 19.11
N GLU A 577 36.40 15.43 20.15
CA GLU A 577 37.32 15.44 21.30
C GLU A 577 38.80 15.29 20.91
N THR A 578 39.08 14.59 19.81
CA THR A 578 40.46 14.35 19.35
C THR A 578 41.00 15.49 18.50
N GLY A 579 40.13 16.34 17.97
CA GLY A 579 40.47 17.36 16.98
C GLY A 579 40.69 16.80 15.57
N SER A 580 40.65 15.48 15.39
CA SER A 580 40.91 14.81 14.11
C SER A 580 39.69 14.73 13.20
N ARG A 581 38.48 14.77 13.76
CA ARG A 581 37.22 14.74 12.98
C ARG A 581 36.59 16.12 12.93
N MET A 582 36.21 16.53 11.73
CA MET A 582 35.49 17.78 11.50
C MET A 582 33.99 17.51 11.49
N GLU A 583 33.28 18.16 12.41
CA GLU A 583 31.87 17.87 12.68
C GLU A 583 30.93 18.98 12.17
N ILE A 584 31.43 20.22 12.07
CA ILE A 584 30.68 21.37 11.59
C ILE A 584 31.54 22.15 10.60
N VAL A 585 30.99 22.41 9.41
CA VAL A 585 31.60 23.24 8.37
C VAL A 585 30.71 24.44 8.08
N GLU A 586 31.32 25.60 7.89
CA GLU A 586 30.66 26.84 7.50
C GLU A 586 31.39 27.49 6.33
N LEU A 587 30.64 28.21 5.49
CA LEU A 587 31.21 29.18 4.56
C LEU A 587 30.97 30.60 5.13
N PRO A 588 32.00 31.26 5.70
CA PRO A 588 31.81 32.54 6.39
C PRO A 588 31.22 33.64 5.50
N SER A 589 31.62 33.69 4.24
CA SER A 589 31.17 34.67 3.24
C SER A 589 29.71 34.53 2.79
N HIS A 590 29.08 33.39 3.05
CA HIS A 590 27.70 33.10 2.62
C HIS A 590 26.71 33.38 3.77
N PRO A 591 25.50 33.92 3.52
CA PRO A 591 24.54 34.28 4.58
C PRO A 591 24.24 33.12 5.54
N PHE A 592 23.93 31.95 5.02
CA PHE A 592 23.77 30.72 5.80
C PHE A 592 24.18 29.52 4.96
N PHE A 593 25.37 28.97 5.17
CA PHE A 593 25.83 27.74 4.52
C PHE A 593 26.53 26.90 5.57
N ILE A 594 25.79 25.95 6.13
CA ILE A 594 26.24 25.13 7.25
C ILE A 594 26.09 23.66 6.88
N GLY A 595 27.14 22.88 7.07
CA GLY A 595 27.10 21.43 7.01
C GLY A 595 27.45 20.85 8.38
N VAL A 596 26.69 19.85 8.85
CA VAL A 596 26.99 19.12 10.08
C VAL A 596 27.02 17.62 9.86
N GLN A 597 27.93 16.92 10.54
CA GLN A 597 28.02 15.46 10.51
C GLN A 597 26.97 14.77 11.39
N PHE A 598 26.61 15.38 12.53
CA PHE A 598 25.53 14.87 13.38
C PHE A 598 24.15 15.11 12.76
N HIS A 599 23.13 14.52 13.39
CA HIS A 599 21.72 14.62 13.03
C HIS A 599 20.96 15.56 13.99
N PRO A 600 20.94 16.88 13.73
CA PRO A 600 20.29 17.86 14.60
C PRO A 600 18.77 17.69 14.72
N GLU A 601 18.15 16.91 13.83
CA GLU A 601 16.71 16.64 13.79
C GLU A 601 16.23 15.75 14.95
N PHE A 602 17.09 14.89 15.51
CA PHE A 602 16.71 13.95 16.56
C PHE A 602 16.48 14.66 17.91
N LYS A 603 17.21 15.76 18.18
CA LYS A 603 17.07 16.56 19.41
C LYS A 603 16.08 17.71 19.30
N SER A 604 15.47 17.93 18.12
CA SER A 604 14.43 18.96 17.95
C SER A 604 13.17 18.63 18.74
N ARG A 605 12.56 19.62 19.41
CA ARG A 605 11.30 19.49 20.18
C ARG A 605 10.32 20.61 19.79
N PRO A 606 8.99 20.42 19.92
CA PRO A 606 8.01 21.46 19.59
C PRO A 606 8.18 22.79 20.36
N GLY A 607 8.69 22.73 21.60
CA GLY A 607 8.99 23.92 22.42
C GLY A 607 10.45 24.38 22.37
N LYS A 608 11.32 23.59 21.76
CA LYS A 608 12.77 23.82 21.68
C LYS A 608 13.24 23.31 20.31
N PRO A 609 12.99 24.07 19.22
CA PRO A 609 13.41 23.66 17.89
C PRO A 609 14.93 23.50 17.85
N SER A 610 15.40 22.62 16.96
CA SER A 610 16.83 22.49 16.71
C SER A 610 17.43 23.82 16.26
N PRO A 611 18.54 24.30 16.88
CA PRO A 611 19.14 25.60 16.55
C PRO A 611 19.51 25.75 15.07
N LEU A 612 20.04 24.71 14.44
CA LEU A 612 20.45 24.76 13.02
C LEU A 612 19.24 24.85 12.07
N PHE A 613 18.17 24.12 12.35
CA PHE A 613 16.92 24.25 11.60
C PHE A 613 16.27 25.62 11.81
N SER A 614 16.32 26.15 13.04
CA SER A 614 15.87 27.51 13.35
C SER A 614 16.66 28.56 12.56
N GLY A 615 17.98 28.41 12.50
CA GLY A 615 18.87 29.28 11.70
C GLY A 615 18.56 29.22 10.21
N LEU A 616 18.33 28.03 9.65
CA LEU A 616 17.95 27.86 8.24
C LEU A 616 16.65 28.61 7.91
N ILE A 617 15.61 28.46 8.74
CA ILE A 617 14.33 29.13 8.54
C ILE A 617 14.48 30.65 8.69
N ALA A 618 15.24 31.12 9.68
CA ALA A 618 15.49 32.55 9.87
C ALA A 618 16.17 33.15 8.63
N ALA A 619 17.25 32.53 8.15
CA ALA A 619 17.97 32.97 6.96
C ALA A 619 17.09 32.93 5.69
N ALA A 620 16.27 31.88 5.52
CA ALA A 620 15.33 31.79 4.41
C ALA A 620 14.29 32.93 4.43
N CYS A 621 13.84 33.34 5.62
CA CYS A 621 12.93 34.47 5.77
C CYS A 621 13.58 35.82 5.43
N GLU A 622 14.87 35.99 5.74
CA GLU A 622 15.61 37.21 5.43
C GLU A 622 15.85 37.36 3.92
N VAL A 623 16.28 36.29 3.25
CA VAL A 623 16.46 36.28 1.79
C VAL A 623 15.15 36.60 1.08
N LYS A 624 14.03 36.01 1.54
CA LYS A 624 12.70 36.31 1.03
C LYS A 624 12.32 37.79 1.17
N ARG A 625 12.64 38.42 2.30
CA ARG A 625 12.39 39.87 2.50
C ARG A 625 13.25 40.73 1.59
N ALA A 626 14.51 40.38 1.38
CA ALA A 626 15.41 41.10 0.49
C ALA A 626 14.98 41.05 -0.99
N VAL A 627 14.40 39.92 -1.43
CA VAL A 627 13.85 39.77 -2.80
C VAL A 627 12.53 40.56 -2.97
N MET A 628 11.76 40.78 -1.90
CA MET A 628 10.47 41.47 -1.96
C MET A 628 10.54 43.01 -1.80
N SER A 629 11.71 43.59 -1.51
CA SER A 629 11.92 45.05 -1.53
C SER A 629 12.28 45.54 -2.94
N PRO A 630 11.45 46.37 -3.61
CA PRO A 630 11.64 46.69 -5.03
C PRO A 630 12.59 47.86 -5.26
N SER A 631 13.67 47.61 -6.01
CA SER A 631 14.32 48.64 -6.83
C SER A 631 13.48 48.85 -8.11
N TYR A 632 12.87 50.02 -8.21
CA TYR A 632 12.08 50.47 -9.37
C TYR A 632 12.91 50.45 -10.67
N GLY A 633 12.36 49.82 -11.71
CA GLY A 633 12.91 49.86 -13.07
C GLY A 633 11.88 49.37 -14.09
N GLN A 634 11.09 50.30 -14.62
CA GLN A 634 10.06 50.07 -15.65
C GLN A 634 10.65 49.50 -16.94
N THR A 635 10.05 48.45 -17.51
CA THR A 635 9.99 48.34 -18.99
C THR A 635 8.68 47.68 -19.46
N LYS A 636 8.15 48.25 -20.54
CA LYS A 636 6.79 48.14 -21.07
C LYS A 636 6.50 46.80 -21.77
N LEU A 637 5.28 46.29 -21.59
CA LEU A 637 4.62 45.30 -22.44
C LEU A 637 4.00 45.97 -23.68
N ALA A 638 4.12 45.34 -24.85
CA ALA A 638 3.46 45.73 -26.08
C ALA A 638 2.48 44.65 -26.55
N ASN A 639 1.29 45.11 -26.95
CA ASN A 639 0.16 44.34 -27.48
C ASN A 639 0.38 43.87 -28.94
N GLY A 640 -0.29 42.78 -29.32
CA GLY A 640 -0.54 42.39 -30.72
C GLY A 640 -1.78 41.47 -30.82
N ILE A 641 -2.65 41.74 -31.80
CA ILE A 641 -4.06 41.33 -31.94
C ILE A 641 -4.25 40.46 -33.21
N TYR A 642 -5.27 39.58 -33.23
CA TYR A 642 -6.25 39.27 -34.32
C TYR A 642 -6.49 37.79 -34.77
N ASN A 643 -7.74 37.34 -34.51
CA ASN A 643 -8.82 36.70 -35.33
C ASN A 643 -8.64 35.63 -36.45
N GLY A 644 -9.63 34.73 -36.51
CA GLY A 644 -10.29 34.17 -37.73
C GLY A 644 -10.58 32.64 -37.66
N HIS A 645 -11.78 32.13 -37.31
CA HIS A 645 -13.01 31.81 -38.09
C HIS A 645 -12.92 30.73 -39.22
N SER A 646 -13.87 29.77 -39.15
CA SER A 646 -14.10 28.49 -39.90
C SER A 646 -14.40 28.60 -41.40
N PRO A 647 -14.57 27.47 -42.15
CA PRO A 647 -15.94 26.95 -42.42
C PRO A 647 -16.11 25.43 -42.73
N ILE A 648 -17.37 24.98 -42.68
CA ILE A 648 -17.97 23.68 -43.09
C ILE A 648 -18.39 23.72 -44.59
N PRO A 649 -18.50 22.56 -45.29
CA PRO A 649 -19.64 22.38 -46.23
C PRO A 649 -20.36 21.01 -46.18
N LYS A 650 -21.56 20.98 -46.80
CA LYS A 650 -22.69 20.02 -46.72
C LYS A 650 -22.77 18.95 -47.84
N SER A 651 -23.41 17.81 -47.51
CA SER A 651 -24.38 16.93 -48.23
C SER A 651 -24.29 16.54 -49.73
N HIS A 652 -24.50 15.25 -50.06
CA HIS A 652 -25.55 14.74 -50.98
C HIS A 652 -25.73 13.19 -50.99
N GLN A 653 -26.85 12.72 -51.58
CA GLN A 653 -27.63 11.48 -51.37
C GLN A 653 -27.35 10.26 -52.30
N ASN A 654 -27.87 9.09 -51.82
CA ASN A 654 -28.50 7.93 -52.51
C ASN A 654 -27.67 6.76 -53.10
N GLY A 655 -28.04 5.53 -52.68
CA GLY A 655 -27.71 4.25 -53.35
C GLY A 655 -28.17 3.01 -52.55
N LYS A 656 -29.03 2.19 -53.15
CA LYS A 656 -29.85 1.09 -52.58
C LYS A 656 -29.08 -0.15 -52.04
N GLY A 657 -29.53 -0.63 -50.87
CA GLY A 657 -29.98 -2.00 -50.55
C GLY A 657 -29.16 -3.23 -50.94
N SER A 658 -28.66 -3.95 -49.92
CA SER A 658 -28.32 -5.38 -49.98
C SER A 658 -28.41 -5.99 -48.57
N ASN A 659 -29.18 -7.07 -48.43
CA ASN A 659 -29.53 -7.75 -47.18
C ASN A 659 -28.32 -8.21 -46.35
N THR A 660 -28.39 -7.98 -45.05
CA THR A 660 -27.31 -8.24 -44.08
C THR A 660 -27.46 -9.59 -43.39
N THR A 661 -26.41 -10.40 -43.46
CA THR A 661 -26.27 -11.69 -42.76
C THR A 661 -25.41 -11.56 -41.50
N ASN A 662 -25.90 -12.06 -40.35
CA ASN A 662 -25.19 -12.20 -39.07
C ASN A 662 -25.12 -13.67 -38.67
N ASN A 663 -24.27 -14.08 -37.73
CA ASN A 663 -24.31 -15.42 -37.12
C ASN A 663 -24.60 -15.32 -35.61
N SER A 664 -25.54 -16.12 -35.10
CA SER A 664 -25.91 -16.18 -33.67
C SER A 664 -25.60 -17.57 -33.11
N LEU A 665 -24.84 -17.60 -32.01
CA LEU A 665 -24.47 -18.82 -31.31
C LEU A 665 -25.19 -18.89 -29.96
N ASN A 666 -25.98 -19.95 -29.73
CA ASN A 666 -26.75 -20.12 -28.49
C ASN A 666 -25.92 -20.74 -27.35
N GLY A 667 -26.29 -20.43 -26.12
CA GLY A 667 -25.71 -20.97 -24.88
C GLY A 667 -26.65 -21.94 -24.16
N ASP A 668 -26.27 -22.35 -22.96
CA ASP A 668 -27.01 -23.29 -22.10
C ASP A 668 -27.75 -22.59 -20.95
N GLU A 669 -28.79 -23.21 -20.39
CA GLU A 669 -29.41 -22.80 -19.13
C GLU A 669 -30.07 -21.39 -19.14
N MET A 670 -29.86 -20.59 -18.07
CA MET A 670 -30.53 -19.29 -17.89
C MET A 670 -30.09 -18.27 -18.95
N THR A 671 -28.87 -18.38 -19.48
CA THR A 671 -28.39 -17.46 -20.52
C THR A 671 -29.15 -17.67 -21.82
N ARG A 672 -29.60 -18.89 -22.15
CA ARG A 672 -30.47 -19.17 -23.31
C ARG A 672 -31.82 -18.46 -23.22
N VAL A 673 -32.40 -18.43 -22.01
CA VAL A 673 -33.68 -17.74 -21.73
C VAL A 673 -33.51 -16.22 -21.91
N ILE A 674 -32.44 -15.66 -21.33
CA ILE A 674 -32.09 -14.24 -21.47
C ILE A 674 -31.85 -13.87 -22.93
N TRP A 675 -31.12 -14.71 -23.66
CA TRP A 675 -30.80 -14.51 -25.07
C TRP A 675 -32.04 -14.44 -25.94
N LYS A 676 -33.03 -15.31 -25.66
CA LYS A 676 -34.34 -15.26 -26.33
C LYS A 676 -35.09 -13.96 -26.01
N MET A 677 -35.16 -13.55 -24.74
CA MET A 677 -35.81 -12.30 -24.35
C MET A 677 -35.19 -11.07 -25.01
N ILE A 678 -33.85 -10.99 -25.08
CA ILE A 678 -33.14 -9.91 -25.76
C ILE A 678 -33.51 -9.88 -27.25
N LYS A 679 -33.49 -11.02 -27.93
CA LYS A 679 -33.88 -11.09 -29.34
C LYS A 679 -35.31 -10.61 -29.57
N ASP A 680 -36.25 -11.14 -28.79
CA ASP A 680 -37.68 -10.93 -28.98
C ASP A 680 -38.11 -9.50 -28.58
N LYS A 681 -37.49 -8.90 -27.55
CA LYS A 681 -37.89 -7.60 -26.99
C LYS A 681 -37.01 -6.42 -27.43
N LEU A 682 -35.72 -6.65 -27.70
CA LEU A 682 -34.74 -5.58 -27.96
C LEU A 682 -34.18 -5.57 -29.39
N ILE A 683 -34.17 -6.70 -30.11
CA ILE A 683 -33.52 -6.79 -31.43
C ILE A 683 -34.54 -6.88 -32.58
N PHE A 684 -35.28 -7.98 -32.70
CA PHE A 684 -36.19 -8.25 -33.83
C PHE A 684 -37.43 -7.35 -33.95
N PRO A 685 -37.88 -6.64 -32.90
CA PRO A 685 -38.88 -5.59 -33.08
C PRO A 685 -38.39 -4.44 -33.98
N TYR A 686 -37.07 -4.21 -34.03
CA TYR A 686 -36.47 -3.07 -34.73
C TYR A 686 -35.58 -3.47 -35.90
N LEU A 687 -35.02 -4.67 -35.94
CA LEU A 687 -34.06 -5.08 -36.97
C LEU A 687 -34.55 -6.31 -37.75
N GLU A 688 -34.35 -6.30 -39.07
CA GLU A 688 -34.42 -7.49 -39.91
C GLU A 688 -33.01 -8.04 -40.20
N LEU A 689 -32.69 -9.22 -39.69
CA LEU A 689 -31.34 -9.80 -39.72
C LEU A 689 -31.38 -11.22 -40.30
N ASP A 690 -30.55 -11.51 -41.31
CA ASP A 690 -30.35 -12.90 -41.76
C ASP A 690 -29.32 -13.58 -40.83
N ILE A 691 -29.80 -14.26 -39.79
CA ILE A 691 -28.94 -14.87 -38.78
C ILE A 691 -28.64 -16.35 -39.10
N LYS A 692 -27.38 -16.73 -39.34
CA LYS A 692 -26.97 -18.15 -39.33
C LYS A 692 -26.81 -18.61 -37.89
N TYR A 693 -27.61 -19.61 -37.54
CA TYR A 693 -27.76 -20.05 -36.17
C TYR A 693 -26.99 -21.35 -35.94
N PHE A 694 -26.22 -21.41 -34.85
CA PHE A 694 -25.56 -22.65 -34.40
C PHE A 694 -25.86 -22.89 -32.91
N ASP A 695 -26.21 -24.12 -32.56
CA ASP A 695 -26.53 -24.51 -31.18
C ASP A 695 -25.30 -25.07 -30.47
N LEU A 696 -24.67 -24.27 -29.60
CA LEU A 696 -23.51 -24.72 -28.82
C LEU A 696 -23.92 -25.35 -27.48
N GLY A 697 -25.19 -25.71 -27.30
CA GLY A 697 -25.64 -26.38 -26.08
C GLY A 697 -25.10 -27.81 -25.94
N LEU A 698 -24.90 -28.26 -24.70
CA LEU A 698 -24.27 -29.56 -24.40
C LEU A 698 -24.87 -30.75 -25.17
N PRO A 699 -26.21 -30.92 -25.27
CA PRO A 699 -26.80 -32.06 -25.99
C PRO A 699 -26.50 -32.05 -27.49
N HIS A 700 -26.47 -30.87 -28.13
CA HIS A 700 -26.22 -30.77 -29.57
C HIS A 700 -24.74 -30.93 -29.90
N ARG A 701 -23.86 -30.41 -29.03
CA ARG A 701 -22.42 -30.66 -29.12
C ARG A 701 -22.11 -32.15 -28.99
N ASP A 702 -22.70 -32.84 -28.02
CA ASP A 702 -22.51 -34.29 -27.85
C ASP A 702 -23.05 -35.09 -29.06
N ALA A 703 -24.20 -34.71 -29.61
CA ALA A 703 -24.78 -35.33 -30.80
C ALA A 703 -23.91 -35.17 -32.06
N THR A 704 -23.19 -34.05 -32.18
CA THR A 704 -22.35 -33.70 -33.34
C THR A 704 -20.86 -34.00 -33.13
N ASP A 705 -20.50 -34.65 -32.04
CA ASP A 705 -19.10 -34.86 -31.62
C ASP A 705 -18.28 -33.55 -31.60
N ASP A 706 -18.93 -32.48 -31.12
CA ASP A 706 -18.47 -31.10 -31.04
C ASP A 706 -18.16 -30.42 -32.40
N ARG A 707 -18.59 -31.03 -33.52
CA ARG A 707 -18.39 -30.47 -34.87
C ARG A 707 -19.06 -29.11 -35.05
N VAL A 708 -20.23 -28.90 -34.43
CA VAL A 708 -20.95 -27.61 -34.48
C VAL A 708 -20.11 -26.43 -33.96
N THR A 709 -19.23 -26.67 -32.99
CA THR A 709 -18.34 -25.64 -32.44
C THR A 709 -17.28 -25.23 -33.48
N ILE A 710 -16.73 -26.19 -34.22
CA ILE A 710 -15.77 -25.93 -35.30
C ILE A 710 -16.44 -25.17 -36.44
N GLU A 711 -17.60 -25.65 -36.89
CA GLU A 711 -18.38 -25.01 -37.96
C GLU A 711 -18.75 -23.57 -37.62
N SER A 712 -19.08 -23.29 -36.35
CA SER A 712 -19.36 -21.93 -35.90
C SER A 712 -18.15 -20.99 -36.00
N ALA A 713 -16.94 -21.48 -35.71
CA ALA A 713 -15.71 -20.71 -35.82
C ALA A 713 -15.34 -20.47 -37.29
N GLU A 714 -15.45 -21.48 -38.14
CA GLU A 714 -15.26 -21.36 -39.59
C GLU A 714 -16.24 -20.36 -40.21
N ALA A 715 -17.50 -20.40 -39.79
CA ALA A 715 -18.50 -19.44 -40.23
C ALA A 715 -18.18 -18.02 -39.74
N THR A 716 -17.64 -17.87 -38.53
CA THR A 716 -17.20 -16.57 -38.00
C THR A 716 -16.09 -15.97 -38.86
N LEU A 717 -15.08 -16.77 -39.25
CA LEU A 717 -14.06 -16.34 -40.20
C LEU A 717 -14.65 -15.94 -41.56
N LYS A 718 -15.64 -16.70 -42.05
CA LYS A 718 -16.30 -16.41 -43.33
C LYS A 718 -17.08 -15.09 -43.31
N TYR A 719 -17.89 -14.85 -42.26
CA TYR A 719 -18.81 -13.70 -42.19
C TYR A 719 -18.25 -12.50 -41.42
N ASN A 720 -17.07 -12.64 -40.79
CA ASN A 720 -16.30 -11.61 -40.07
C ASN A 720 -16.97 -11.07 -38.79
N VAL A 721 -18.10 -11.64 -38.37
CA VAL A 721 -18.80 -11.25 -37.14
C VAL A 721 -19.55 -12.44 -36.55
N ALA A 722 -19.42 -12.64 -35.24
CA ALA A 722 -20.24 -13.57 -34.47
C ALA A 722 -20.73 -12.92 -33.18
N ILE A 723 -21.94 -13.30 -32.77
CA ILE A 723 -22.52 -12.93 -31.49
C ILE A 723 -22.80 -14.21 -30.72
N LYS A 724 -22.14 -14.36 -29.58
CA LYS A 724 -22.12 -15.61 -28.82
C LYS A 724 -22.69 -15.45 -27.42
N CYS A 725 -23.63 -16.32 -27.09
CA CYS A 725 -24.15 -16.48 -25.74
C CYS A 725 -23.17 -17.28 -24.88
N ALA A 726 -23.21 -17.09 -23.56
CA ALA A 726 -22.36 -17.83 -22.62
C ALA A 726 -22.68 -19.34 -22.64
N THR A 727 -21.65 -20.18 -22.77
CA THR A 727 -21.72 -21.64 -22.90
C THR A 727 -21.15 -22.35 -21.66
N ILE A 728 -21.57 -23.59 -21.40
CA ILE A 728 -21.08 -24.40 -20.26
C ILE A 728 -19.98 -25.36 -20.71
N THR A 729 -19.00 -25.58 -19.83
CA THR A 729 -18.03 -26.68 -19.95
C THR A 729 -18.43 -27.77 -18.94
N PRO A 730 -18.61 -29.04 -19.36
CA PRO A 730 -19.15 -30.08 -18.49
C PRO A 730 -18.11 -30.57 -17.46
N ASP A 731 -18.53 -30.71 -16.20
CA ASP A 731 -17.80 -31.46 -15.17
C ASP A 731 -18.30 -32.92 -15.06
N GLU A 732 -17.71 -33.73 -14.18
CA GLU A 732 -18.12 -35.13 -13.96
C GLU A 732 -19.61 -35.27 -13.61
N GLY A 733 -20.18 -34.29 -12.90
CA GLY A 733 -21.60 -34.26 -12.55
C GLY A 733 -22.48 -34.00 -13.76
N ARG A 734 -22.09 -33.08 -14.65
CA ARG A 734 -22.81 -32.75 -15.88
C ARG A 734 -22.74 -33.86 -16.92
N VAL A 735 -21.61 -34.57 -17.00
CA VAL A 735 -21.51 -35.77 -17.86
C VAL A 735 -22.59 -36.78 -17.48
N LYS A 736 -22.79 -37.01 -16.17
CA LYS A 736 -23.86 -37.89 -15.67
C LYS A 736 -25.26 -37.29 -15.88
N GLU A 737 -25.45 -35.99 -15.63
CA GLU A 737 -26.75 -35.32 -15.75
C GLU A 737 -27.30 -35.38 -17.18
N PHE A 738 -26.46 -35.09 -18.17
CA PHE A 738 -26.86 -35.04 -19.58
C PHE A 738 -26.60 -36.33 -20.35
N ASN A 739 -26.08 -37.37 -19.67
CA ASN A 739 -25.70 -38.65 -20.28
C ASN A 739 -24.77 -38.47 -21.50
N LEU A 740 -23.71 -37.67 -21.33
CA LEU A 740 -22.78 -37.32 -22.41
C LEU A 740 -21.86 -38.50 -22.74
N LYS A 741 -21.47 -38.64 -24.01
CA LYS A 741 -20.53 -39.68 -24.49
C LYS A 741 -19.17 -39.59 -23.79
N GLN A 742 -18.70 -38.37 -23.55
CA GLN A 742 -17.41 -38.08 -22.89
C GLN A 742 -17.39 -36.66 -22.30
N MET A 743 -16.34 -36.34 -21.55
CA MET A 743 -16.10 -34.99 -21.05
C MET A 743 -15.55 -34.09 -22.17
N TRP A 744 -16.44 -33.31 -22.79
CA TRP A 744 -16.08 -32.40 -23.87
C TRP A 744 -15.25 -31.19 -23.38
N ARG A 745 -14.35 -30.70 -24.24
CA ARG A 745 -13.55 -29.49 -23.97
C ARG A 745 -14.41 -28.22 -23.99
N SER A 746 -13.83 -27.10 -23.55
CA SER A 746 -14.51 -25.80 -23.54
C SER A 746 -14.76 -25.27 -24.97
N PRO A 747 -16.00 -24.89 -25.34
CA PRO A 747 -16.30 -24.26 -26.64
C PRO A 747 -15.48 -22.99 -26.88
N ASN A 748 -15.32 -22.17 -25.83
CA ASN A 748 -14.54 -20.95 -25.87
C ASN A 748 -13.11 -21.27 -26.29
N GLY A 749 -12.50 -22.30 -25.69
CA GLY A 749 -11.16 -22.75 -26.06
C GLY A 749 -11.07 -23.13 -27.53
N THR A 750 -12.01 -23.94 -28.03
CA THR A 750 -12.02 -24.39 -29.43
C THR A 750 -12.17 -23.21 -30.41
N ILE A 751 -13.16 -22.35 -30.21
CA ILE A 751 -13.42 -21.22 -31.12
C ILE A 751 -12.25 -20.24 -31.12
N ARG A 752 -11.78 -19.83 -29.93
CA ARG A 752 -10.67 -18.85 -29.79
C ARG A 752 -9.38 -19.34 -30.45
N ASN A 753 -9.10 -20.64 -30.38
CA ASN A 753 -7.95 -21.25 -31.05
C ASN A 753 -8.07 -21.22 -32.58
N ILE A 754 -9.26 -21.51 -33.13
CA ILE A 754 -9.50 -21.47 -34.59
C ILE A 754 -9.43 -20.02 -35.10
N LEU A 755 -9.99 -19.08 -34.34
CA LEU A 755 -9.97 -17.66 -34.67
C LEU A 755 -8.59 -17.00 -34.45
N ASN A 756 -7.74 -17.62 -33.63
CA ASN A 756 -6.44 -17.11 -33.19
C ASN A 756 -6.52 -15.66 -32.66
N GLY A 757 -7.63 -15.32 -31.99
CA GLY A 757 -7.96 -13.95 -31.61
C GLY A 757 -7.54 -13.56 -30.20
N THR A 758 -7.42 -12.25 -29.97
CA THR A 758 -7.18 -11.66 -28.64
C THR A 758 -8.50 -11.22 -28.03
N VAL A 759 -8.77 -11.62 -26.78
CA VAL A 759 -10.01 -11.24 -26.09
C VAL A 759 -9.79 -9.94 -25.34
N PHE A 760 -10.54 -8.90 -25.68
CA PHE A 760 -10.58 -7.63 -24.97
C PHE A 760 -11.80 -7.58 -24.05
N ARG A 761 -11.53 -7.37 -22.76
CA ARG A 761 -12.56 -7.18 -21.74
C ARG A 761 -12.46 -5.79 -21.15
N GLU A 762 -13.55 -5.04 -21.20
CA GLU A 762 -13.62 -3.65 -20.74
C GLU A 762 -14.89 -3.42 -19.90
N PRO A 763 -14.78 -2.74 -18.74
CA PRO A 763 -15.91 -2.50 -17.86
C PRO A 763 -16.93 -1.52 -18.44
N ILE A 764 -18.21 -1.83 -18.22
CA ILE A 764 -19.38 -1.01 -18.51
C ILE A 764 -19.64 -0.16 -17.27
N ILE A 765 -19.41 1.14 -17.39
CA ILE A 765 -19.49 2.06 -16.24
C ILE A 765 -20.89 2.67 -16.16
N CYS A 766 -21.60 2.39 -15.06
CA CYS A 766 -22.82 3.08 -14.67
C CYS A 766 -22.52 4.01 -13.48
N LYS A 767 -22.88 5.30 -13.56
CA LYS A 767 -22.48 6.32 -12.55
C LYS A 767 -22.97 6.03 -11.13
N ASN A 768 -24.13 5.37 -11.01
CA ASN A 768 -24.77 5.07 -9.74
C ASN A 768 -24.41 3.69 -9.17
N ILE A 769 -23.54 2.93 -9.84
CA ILE A 769 -23.04 1.66 -9.32
C ILE A 769 -21.69 1.89 -8.63
N PRO A 770 -21.59 1.65 -7.31
CA PRO A 770 -20.34 1.86 -6.59
C PRO A 770 -19.29 0.82 -6.99
N ARG A 771 -18.04 1.28 -7.13
CA ARG A 771 -16.87 0.42 -7.40
C ARG A 771 -16.27 -0.04 -6.08
N LEU A 772 -15.80 -1.29 -6.02
CA LEU A 772 -15.11 -1.82 -4.84
C LEU A 772 -13.70 -1.23 -4.69
N VAL A 773 -13.04 -0.94 -5.82
CA VAL A 773 -11.78 -0.19 -5.85
C VAL A 773 -12.10 1.25 -6.26
N SER A 774 -12.18 2.13 -5.26
CA SER A 774 -12.66 3.51 -5.44
C SER A 774 -11.77 4.40 -6.32
N GLY A 775 -10.48 4.07 -6.45
CA GLY A 775 -9.52 4.79 -7.29
C GLY A 775 -9.78 4.65 -8.80
N TRP A 776 -10.44 3.58 -9.24
CA TRP A 776 -10.68 3.31 -10.67
C TRP A 776 -11.79 4.18 -11.23
N THR A 777 -11.42 5.38 -11.66
CA THR A 777 -12.37 6.34 -12.26
C THR A 777 -12.53 6.15 -13.76
N LYS A 778 -11.50 5.62 -14.43
CA LYS A 778 -11.44 5.27 -15.84
C LYS A 778 -11.45 3.74 -16.01
N PRO A 779 -11.96 3.22 -17.14
CA PRO A 779 -11.92 1.79 -17.42
C PRO A 779 -10.48 1.26 -17.57
N ILE A 780 -10.25 0.02 -17.16
CA ILE A 780 -9.03 -0.73 -17.47
C ILE A 780 -9.44 -1.84 -18.44
N CYS A 781 -8.81 -1.91 -19.62
CA CYS A 781 -9.12 -2.93 -20.60
C CYS A 781 -8.09 -4.06 -20.54
N ILE A 782 -8.53 -5.30 -20.31
CA ILE A 782 -7.64 -6.47 -20.38
C ILE A 782 -7.63 -7.01 -21.79
N GLY A 783 -6.44 -7.10 -22.40
CA GLY A 783 -6.19 -7.89 -23.60
C GLY A 783 -5.65 -9.26 -23.21
N ARG A 784 -6.41 -10.33 -23.44
CA ARG A 784 -6.04 -11.69 -23.05
C ARG A 784 -5.59 -12.50 -24.26
N HIS A 785 -4.38 -13.05 -24.19
CA HIS A 785 -3.88 -14.02 -25.17
C HIS A 785 -4.69 -15.31 -25.09
N ALA A 786 -5.58 -15.55 -26.06
CA ALA A 786 -6.53 -16.64 -26.03
C ALA A 786 -6.09 -17.88 -26.84
N PHE A 787 -4.78 -18.12 -26.92
CA PHE A 787 -4.16 -19.25 -27.61
C PHE A 787 -3.20 -20.00 -26.66
N GLY A 788 -3.02 -21.30 -26.89
CA GLY A 788 -2.03 -22.12 -26.15
C GLY A 788 -2.25 -22.20 -24.64
N ASP A 789 -1.15 -22.16 -23.87
CA ASP A 789 -1.12 -22.14 -22.40
C ASP A 789 -2.00 -23.24 -21.75
N GLN A 790 -2.57 -22.98 -20.56
CA GLN A 790 -3.42 -23.90 -19.79
C GLN A 790 -4.60 -24.48 -20.59
N TYR A 791 -5.10 -23.75 -21.60
CA TYR A 791 -6.22 -24.20 -22.43
C TYR A 791 -5.85 -25.33 -23.39
N ARG A 792 -4.56 -25.47 -23.72
CA ARG A 792 -4.03 -26.57 -24.56
C ARG A 792 -2.90 -27.33 -23.85
N ALA A 793 -2.88 -27.26 -22.53
CA ALA A 793 -1.89 -27.98 -21.76
C ALA A 793 -2.13 -29.48 -21.86
N THR A 794 -1.05 -30.24 -21.74
CA THR A 794 -1.10 -31.69 -21.52
C THR A 794 -0.71 -31.95 -20.08
N ASP A 795 -1.59 -32.60 -19.33
CA ASP A 795 -1.38 -32.94 -17.93
C ASP A 795 -1.52 -34.45 -17.66
N ALA A 796 -0.87 -34.92 -16.60
CA ALA A 796 -0.92 -36.32 -16.20
C ALA A 796 -0.68 -36.50 -14.70
N VAL A 797 -1.35 -37.50 -14.11
CA VAL A 797 -1.04 -38.03 -12.78
C VAL A 797 0.01 -39.13 -12.92
N ILE A 798 1.21 -38.89 -12.39
CA ILE A 798 2.33 -39.84 -12.39
C ILE A 798 2.20 -40.75 -11.17
N LYS A 799 2.32 -42.07 -11.36
CA LYS A 799 2.21 -43.06 -10.27
C LYS A 799 3.52 -43.82 -10.10
N GLY A 800 4.06 -43.79 -8.88
CA GLY A 800 5.31 -44.46 -8.53
C GLY A 800 6.58 -43.73 -8.99
N PRO A 801 7.76 -44.34 -8.77
CA PRO A 801 9.03 -43.76 -9.13
C PRO A 801 9.32 -43.85 -10.64
N GLY A 802 10.02 -42.86 -11.19
CA GLY A 802 10.39 -42.79 -12.60
C GLY A 802 10.87 -41.41 -13.05
N LYS A 803 11.55 -41.35 -14.21
CA LYS A 803 12.02 -40.07 -14.80
C LYS A 803 10.97 -39.46 -15.72
N LEU A 804 10.67 -38.18 -15.49
CA LEU A 804 9.87 -37.34 -16.38
C LEU A 804 10.80 -36.48 -17.24
N LYS A 805 10.62 -36.54 -18.56
CA LYS A 805 11.37 -35.75 -19.55
C LYS A 805 10.41 -34.99 -20.47
N LEU A 806 10.86 -33.86 -20.99
CA LEU A 806 10.26 -33.14 -22.11
C LEU A 806 11.10 -33.39 -23.36
N VAL A 807 10.47 -33.94 -24.41
CA VAL A 807 11.16 -34.35 -25.64
C VAL A 807 10.57 -33.58 -26.83
N PHE A 808 11.43 -32.94 -27.62
CA PHE A 808 11.07 -32.31 -28.89
C PHE A 808 11.80 -32.99 -30.05
N VAL A 809 11.03 -33.54 -30.98
CA VAL A 809 11.53 -34.24 -32.17
C VAL A 809 11.31 -33.34 -33.38
N PRO A 810 12.36 -32.72 -33.94
CA PRO A 810 12.21 -31.89 -35.13
C PRO A 810 11.93 -32.76 -36.36
N ASN A 811 11.03 -32.31 -37.22
CA ASN A 811 10.85 -32.93 -38.53
C ASN A 811 12.01 -32.52 -39.45
N GLY A 812 12.79 -33.48 -39.94
CA GLY A 812 13.85 -33.24 -40.95
C GLY A 812 15.21 -32.79 -40.40
N HIS A 813 15.39 -32.73 -39.08
CA HIS A 813 16.70 -32.57 -38.43
C HIS A 813 17.00 -33.80 -37.56
N GLU A 814 18.27 -34.19 -37.45
CA GLU A 814 18.65 -35.42 -36.72
C GLU A 814 18.65 -35.27 -35.19
N GLU A 815 18.77 -34.04 -34.66
CA GLU A 815 19.00 -33.84 -33.23
C GLU A 815 17.70 -33.65 -32.44
N THR A 816 17.29 -34.70 -31.73
CA THR A 816 16.17 -34.66 -30.78
C THR A 816 16.60 -33.92 -29.51
N THR A 817 15.79 -32.97 -29.05
CA THR A 817 16.02 -32.28 -27.77
C THR A 817 15.34 -33.04 -26.64
N GLU A 818 16.11 -33.52 -25.66
CA GLU A 818 15.58 -34.11 -24.42
C GLU A 818 15.96 -33.26 -23.20
N LEU A 819 14.96 -32.86 -22.41
CA LEU A 819 15.14 -32.10 -21.17
C LEU A 819 14.58 -32.91 -20.00
N GLU A 820 15.41 -33.23 -19.00
CA GLU A 820 14.92 -33.83 -17.76
C GLU A 820 14.10 -32.80 -16.97
N VAL A 821 12.85 -33.16 -16.63
CA VAL A 821 11.94 -32.31 -15.86
C VAL A 821 12.07 -32.64 -14.37
N TYR A 822 11.92 -33.93 -14.02
CA TYR A 822 12.02 -34.39 -12.65
C TYR A 822 12.23 -35.91 -12.56
N ASN A 823 12.83 -36.40 -11.49
CA ASN A 823 12.92 -37.82 -11.17
C ASN A 823 12.08 -38.15 -9.93
N PHE A 824 10.94 -38.82 -10.13
CA PHE A 824 10.07 -39.28 -9.06
C PHE A 824 10.74 -40.44 -8.32
N THR A 825 10.92 -40.30 -7.00
CA THR A 825 11.50 -41.35 -6.14
C THR A 825 10.49 -41.97 -5.17
N GLY A 826 9.30 -41.37 -5.04
CA GLY A 826 8.24 -41.79 -4.12
C GLY A 826 6.96 -42.26 -4.82
N ALA A 827 5.80 -41.94 -4.23
CA ALA A 827 4.49 -42.41 -4.70
C ALA A 827 4.03 -41.86 -6.07
N GLY A 828 4.77 -40.92 -6.66
CA GLY A 828 4.43 -40.23 -7.91
C GLY A 828 4.08 -38.76 -7.69
N GLY A 829 3.25 -38.18 -8.55
CA GLY A 829 2.85 -36.76 -8.48
C GLY A 829 2.01 -36.33 -9.69
N ILE A 830 2.11 -35.06 -10.07
CA ILE A 830 1.42 -34.50 -11.24
C ILE A 830 2.41 -33.80 -12.16
N ALA A 831 2.15 -33.82 -13.45
CA ALA A 831 2.95 -33.19 -14.48
C ALA A 831 2.07 -32.37 -15.43
N LEU A 832 2.61 -31.26 -15.94
CA LEU A 832 1.90 -30.31 -16.81
C LEU A 832 2.89 -29.72 -17.82
N SER A 833 2.51 -29.68 -19.10
CA SER A 833 3.27 -29.03 -20.17
C SER A 833 2.38 -28.07 -20.97
N MET A 834 2.91 -26.90 -21.30
CA MET A 834 2.23 -25.83 -22.04
C MET A 834 3.13 -25.29 -23.16
N TYR A 835 2.53 -24.70 -24.19
CA TYR A 835 3.25 -24.10 -25.31
C TYR A 835 2.51 -22.89 -25.90
N ASN A 836 3.25 -22.11 -26.68
CA ASN A 836 2.76 -21.07 -27.60
C ASN A 836 3.67 -21.02 -28.83
N THR A 837 3.23 -20.34 -29.89
CA THR A 837 4.03 -20.13 -31.10
C THR A 837 4.35 -18.66 -31.29
N ASP A 838 5.46 -18.36 -31.98
CA ASP A 838 5.86 -16.97 -32.22
C ASP A 838 4.80 -16.21 -33.02
N GLU A 839 4.10 -16.88 -33.94
CA GLU A 839 3.02 -16.30 -34.74
C GLU A 839 1.83 -15.87 -33.88
N SER A 840 1.43 -16.69 -32.90
CA SER A 840 0.32 -16.35 -31.99
C SER A 840 0.69 -15.17 -31.09
N ILE A 841 1.94 -15.13 -30.62
CA ILE A 841 2.45 -14.04 -29.78
C ILE A 841 2.53 -12.72 -30.57
N ARG A 842 3.01 -12.75 -31.83
CA ARG A 842 3.03 -11.56 -32.70
C ARG A 842 1.61 -11.04 -32.95
N ALA A 843 0.69 -11.93 -33.29
CA ALA A 843 -0.71 -11.58 -33.49
C ALA A 843 -1.34 -10.94 -32.23
N PHE A 844 -1.01 -11.44 -31.04
CA PHE A 844 -1.44 -10.87 -29.77
C PHE A 844 -0.86 -9.47 -29.51
N ALA A 845 0.42 -9.27 -29.82
CA ALA A 845 1.08 -7.96 -29.71
C ALA A 845 0.43 -6.94 -30.65
N GLU A 846 0.24 -7.32 -31.93
CA GLU A 846 -0.39 -6.47 -32.94
C GLU A 846 -1.82 -6.08 -32.56
N ALA A 847 -2.64 -7.04 -32.12
CA ALA A 847 -3.99 -6.78 -31.68
C ALA A 847 -4.03 -5.82 -30.47
N SER A 848 -3.16 -6.03 -29.48
CA SER A 848 -3.07 -5.19 -28.28
C SER A 848 -2.64 -3.77 -28.60
N MET A 849 -1.66 -3.59 -29.49
CA MET A 849 -1.19 -2.27 -29.92
C MET A 849 -2.23 -1.53 -30.75
N ASN A 850 -2.89 -2.22 -31.68
CA ASN A 850 -3.96 -1.63 -32.46
C ASN A 850 -5.12 -1.18 -31.58
N PHE A 851 -5.53 -2.00 -30.60
CA PHE A 851 -6.61 -1.66 -29.67
C PHE A 851 -6.26 -0.44 -28.82
N ALA A 852 -5.05 -0.40 -28.23
CA ALA A 852 -4.56 0.74 -27.47
C ALA A 852 -4.47 2.02 -28.31
N TYR A 853 -4.01 1.91 -29.56
CA TYR A 853 -3.93 3.03 -30.50
C TYR A 853 -5.31 3.59 -30.87
N GLN A 854 -6.30 2.73 -31.12
CA GLN A 854 -7.68 3.15 -31.40
C GLN A 854 -8.30 3.88 -30.22
N LYS A 855 -8.03 3.43 -28.99
CA LYS A 855 -8.51 4.05 -27.74
C LYS A 855 -7.73 5.31 -27.35
N ARG A 856 -6.56 5.53 -27.95
CA ARG A 856 -5.58 6.55 -27.54
C ARG A 856 -5.15 6.36 -26.08
N TRP A 857 -4.91 5.11 -25.69
CA TRP A 857 -4.50 4.73 -24.34
C TRP A 857 -3.10 4.09 -24.31
N PRO A 858 -2.35 4.21 -23.20
CA PRO A 858 -1.12 3.44 -23.01
C PRO A 858 -1.36 1.92 -23.03
N LEU A 859 -0.35 1.16 -23.44
CA LEU A 859 -0.35 -0.30 -23.44
C LEU A 859 0.69 -0.84 -22.46
N TYR A 860 0.25 -1.69 -21.54
CA TYR A 860 1.13 -2.46 -20.67
C TYR A 860 1.06 -3.93 -21.02
N PHE A 861 2.20 -4.59 -21.21
CA PHE A 861 2.27 -6.04 -21.31
C PHE A 861 2.94 -6.61 -20.06
N SER A 862 2.30 -7.59 -19.41
CA SER A 862 2.84 -8.15 -18.17
C SER A 862 3.16 -9.64 -18.26
N THR A 863 4.30 -10.03 -17.70
CA THR A 863 4.72 -11.44 -17.57
C THR A 863 5.44 -11.70 -16.25
N LYS A 864 5.86 -12.95 -16.00
CA LYS A 864 6.74 -13.32 -14.88
C LYS A 864 8.07 -13.87 -15.41
N ASN A 865 8.71 -13.11 -16.31
CA ASN A 865 9.97 -13.50 -16.96
C ASN A 865 11.19 -13.59 -16.03
N THR A 866 11.07 -13.19 -14.76
CA THR A 866 12.07 -13.49 -13.72
C THR A 866 12.09 -14.97 -13.33
N ILE A 867 10.96 -15.66 -13.45
CA ILE A 867 10.79 -17.09 -13.15
C ILE A 867 10.80 -17.90 -14.45
N LEU A 868 9.90 -17.57 -15.39
CA LEU A 868 9.78 -18.26 -16.68
C LEU A 868 10.69 -17.61 -17.74
N LYS A 869 12.01 -17.61 -17.48
CA LYS A 869 13.00 -16.83 -18.26
C LYS A 869 12.92 -17.03 -19.77
N LYS A 870 12.81 -18.28 -20.24
CA LYS A 870 12.74 -18.58 -21.69
C LYS A 870 11.34 -18.35 -22.26
N TYR A 871 10.31 -18.88 -21.60
CA TYR A 871 8.93 -18.83 -22.08
C TYR A 871 8.37 -17.40 -22.07
N ASP A 872 8.38 -16.75 -20.90
CA ASP A 872 7.88 -15.38 -20.74
C ASP A 872 8.86 -14.35 -21.32
N GLY A 873 10.15 -14.69 -21.39
CA GLY A 873 11.15 -13.91 -22.11
C GLY A 873 10.80 -13.80 -23.59
N ARG A 874 10.47 -14.91 -24.26
CA ARG A 874 10.13 -14.89 -25.69
C ARG A 874 8.89 -14.03 -25.99
N PHE A 875 7.89 -14.06 -25.11
CA PHE A 875 6.74 -13.16 -25.19
C PHE A 875 7.15 -11.68 -25.15
N LYS A 876 7.96 -11.31 -24.14
CA LYS A 876 8.45 -9.94 -23.95
C LYS A 876 9.23 -9.48 -25.19
N ASP A 877 10.14 -10.32 -25.68
CA ASP A 877 11.00 -9.98 -26.81
C ASP A 877 10.18 -9.75 -28.08
N ILE A 878 9.22 -10.63 -28.38
CA ILE A 878 8.34 -10.47 -29.55
C ILE A 878 7.47 -9.22 -29.46
N PHE A 879 6.90 -8.92 -28.28
CA PHE A 879 6.14 -7.67 -28.10
C PHE A 879 7.00 -6.44 -28.39
N GLN A 880 8.24 -6.43 -27.89
CA GLN A 880 9.18 -5.34 -28.14
C GLN A 880 9.54 -5.23 -29.62
N GLU A 881 9.84 -6.35 -30.28
CA GLU A 881 10.12 -6.41 -31.73
C GLU A 881 8.96 -5.83 -32.55
N VAL A 882 7.71 -6.20 -32.25
CA VAL A 882 6.52 -5.70 -32.94
C VAL A 882 6.33 -4.20 -32.68
N PHE A 883 6.56 -3.74 -31.45
CA PHE A 883 6.46 -2.32 -31.10
C PHE A 883 7.46 -1.48 -31.90
N ASP A 884 8.73 -1.86 -31.86
CA ASP A 884 9.82 -1.11 -32.48
C ASP A 884 9.66 -1.08 -34.00
N ALA A 885 9.27 -2.21 -34.61
CA ALA A 885 9.14 -2.33 -36.05
C ALA A 885 7.96 -1.53 -36.63
N GLN A 886 6.81 -1.48 -35.96
CA GLN A 886 5.56 -1.00 -36.59
C GLN A 886 4.81 0.10 -35.83
N TRP A 887 5.00 0.23 -34.51
CA TRP A 887 4.11 1.01 -33.65
C TRP A 887 4.78 2.16 -32.90
N SER A 888 6.08 2.11 -32.69
CA SER A 888 6.86 3.12 -31.94
C SER A 888 6.56 4.55 -32.39
N ARG A 889 6.61 4.82 -33.70
CA ARG A 889 6.28 6.13 -34.28
C ARG A 889 4.81 6.51 -34.07
N LYS A 890 3.87 5.60 -34.34
CA LYS A 890 2.43 5.85 -34.19
C LYS A 890 2.05 6.16 -32.73
N PHE A 891 2.63 5.45 -31.78
CA PHE A 891 2.40 5.65 -30.35
C PHE A 891 2.97 6.99 -29.89
N LYS A 892 4.19 7.32 -30.31
CA LYS A 892 4.81 8.62 -30.05
C LYS A 892 3.98 9.78 -30.61
N ASP A 893 3.55 9.69 -31.87
CA ASP A 893 2.73 10.72 -32.53
C ASP A 893 1.35 10.88 -31.84
N ALA A 894 0.86 9.83 -31.18
CA ALA A 894 -0.40 9.83 -30.45
C ALA A 894 -0.27 10.19 -28.96
N GLY A 895 0.94 10.40 -28.43
CA GLY A 895 1.19 10.71 -27.01
C GLY A 895 0.92 9.55 -26.05
N ILE A 896 1.03 8.31 -26.53
CA ILE A 896 0.85 7.08 -25.73
C ILE A 896 2.12 6.22 -25.78
N TRP A 897 2.28 5.29 -24.84
CA TRP A 897 3.48 4.44 -24.74
C TRP A 897 3.15 2.95 -24.61
N TYR A 898 4.14 2.12 -24.90
CA TYR A 898 4.16 0.70 -24.61
C TYR A 898 5.18 0.43 -23.49
N GLU A 899 4.81 -0.39 -22.51
CA GLU A 899 5.72 -0.78 -21.44
C GLU A 899 5.54 -2.27 -21.09
N HIS A 900 6.66 -2.98 -20.89
CA HIS A 900 6.66 -4.30 -20.27
C HIS A 900 6.83 -4.18 -18.75
N ARG A 901 6.02 -4.90 -17.97
CA ARG A 901 6.13 -4.99 -16.51
C ARG A 901 6.06 -6.42 -16.00
N LEU A 902 6.55 -6.64 -14.77
CA LEU A 902 6.26 -7.89 -14.08
C LEU A 902 4.79 -7.91 -13.65
N ILE A 903 4.13 -9.08 -13.72
CA ILE A 903 2.70 -9.22 -13.42
C ILE A 903 2.34 -8.75 -11.99
N ASP A 904 3.20 -9.00 -11.01
CA ASP A 904 3.03 -8.55 -9.62
C ASP A 904 3.16 -7.02 -9.47
N ASP A 905 4.09 -6.39 -10.19
CA ASP A 905 4.18 -4.93 -10.26
C ASP A 905 2.95 -4.34 -10.97
N MET A 906 2.50 -4.97 -12.05
CA MET A 906 1.36 -4.49 -12.83
C MET A 906 0.05 -4.60 -12.03
N VAL A 907 -0.15 -5.64 -11.21
CA VAL A 907 -1.27 -5.73 -10.28
C VAL A 907 -1.21 -4.60 -9.25
N ALA A 908 -0.04 -4.32 -8.68
CA ALA A 908 0.13 -3.23 -7.72
C ALA A 908 -0.13 -1.85 -8.35
N TYR A 909 0.35 -1.64 -9.57
CA TYR A 909 0.08 -0.44 -10.37
C TYR A 909 -1.41 -0.30 -10.66
N ALA A 910 -2.07 -1.37 -11.10
CA ALA A 910 -3.48 -1.34 -11.46
C ALA A 910 -4.35 -0.89 -10.29
N VAL A 911 -4.12 -1.42 -9.08
CA VAL A 911 -4.88 -1.02 -7.87
C VAL A 911 -4.66 0.45 -7.49
N LYS A 912 -3.47 1.00 -7.74
CA LYS A 912 -3.12 2.39 -7.41
C LYS A 912 -3.54 3.40 -8.49
N SER A 913 -3.64 2.95 -9.74
CA SER A 913 -3.95 3.79 -10.89
C SER A 913 -5.41 4.26 -10.88
N ASP A 914 -5.71 5.31 -11.64
CA ASP A 914 -7.08 5.74 -11.91
C ASP A 914 -7.73 5.00 -13.10
N GLY A 915 -6.99 4.10 -13.76
CA GLY A 915 -7.36 3.37 -14.97
C GLY A 915 -6.92 4.05 -16.27
N GLY A 916 -7.60 3.78 -17.39
CA GLY A 916 -7.38 4.45 -18.68
C GLY A 916 -6.23 3.88 -19.51
N TYR A 917 -6.00 2.57 -19.45
CA TYR A 917 -4.97 1.88 -20.23
C TYR A 917 -5.42 0.50 -20.68
N VAL A 918 -4.71 -0.06 -21.66
CA VAL A 918 -4.83 -1.46 -22.08
C VAL A 918 -3.76 -2.26 -21.36
N TRP A 919 -4.15 -3.39 -20.77
CA TRP A 919 -3.27 -4.31 -20.08
C TRP A 919 -3.34 -5.68 -20.74
N ALA A 920 -2.30 -5.99 -21.50
CA ALA A 920 -2.09 -7.26 -22.16
C ALA A 920 -1.55 -8.31 -21.19
N CYS A 921 -2.24 -9.44 -21.08
CA CYS A 921 -1.92 -10.57 -20.22
C CYS A 921 -1.90 -11.89 -21.00
N LYS A 922 -1.05 -12.83 -20.56
CA LYS A 922 -1.12 -14.24 -20.98
C LYS A 922 -2.47 -14.85 -20.61
N ASN A 923 -2.74 -16.07 -21.10
CA ASN A 923 -4.08 -16.65 -21.06
C ASN A 923 -4.69 -16.72 -19.64
N TYR A 924 -4.02 -17.40 -18.70
CA TYR A 924 -4.55 -17.58 -17.34
C TYR A 924 -4.54 -16.27 -16.55
N ASP A 925 -3.44 -15.51 -16.61
CA ASP A 925 -3.34 -14.22 -15.94
C ASP A 925 -4.45 -13.27 -16.41
N GLY A 926 -4.70 -13.20 -17.71
CA GLY A 926 -5.75 -12.36 -18.28
C GLY A 926 -7.15 -12.82 -17.89
N ASP A 927 -7.38 -14.12 -17.72
CA ASP A 927 -8.65 -14.66 -17.21
C ASP A 927 -8.91 -14.13 -15.80
N VAL A 928 -7.96 -14.39 -14.89
CA VAL A 928 -8.04 -14.01 -13.47
C VAL A 928 -8.14 -12.49 -13.30
N GLN A 929 -7.29 -11.72 -14.00
CA GLN A 929 -7.29 -10.27 -13.90
C GLN A 929 -8.57 -9.65 -14.47
N SER A 930 -9.11 -10.20 -15.56
CA SER A 930 -10.37 -9.69 -16.12
C SER A 930 -11.56 -9.90 -15.19
N ASP A 931 -11.63 -11.05 -14.52
CA ASP A 931 -12.69 -11.35 -13.55
C ASP A 931 -12.52 -10.52 -12.27
N PHE A 932 -11.28 -10.29 -11.82
CA PHE A 932 -10.98 -9.40 -10.70
C PHE A 932 -11.41 -7.96 -11.00
N LEU A 933 -11.04 -7.41 -12.16
CA LEU A 933 -11.46 -6.08 -12.58
C LEU A 933 -12.99 -5.99 -12.66
N ALA A 934 -13.64 -6.98 -13.25
CA ALA A 934 -15.10 -7.01 -13.36
C ALA A 934 -15.80 -6.87 -12.00
N GLN A 935 -15.34 -7.62 -11.00
CA GLN A 935 -15.85 -7.51 -9.64
C GLN A 935 -15.49 -6.17 -9.00
N GLY A 936 -14.27 -5.66 -9.25
CA GLY A 936 -13.85 -4.35 -8.76
C GLY A 936 -14.69 -3.18 -9.32
N PHE A 937 -15.18 -3.30 -10.56
CA PHE A 937 -16.13 -2.39 -11.19
C PHE A 937 -17.61 -2.69 -10.83
N GLY A 938 -17.87 -3.74 -10.05
CA GLY A 938 -19.16 -4.00 -9.40
C GLY A 938 -19.76 -5.37 -9.73
N SER A 939 -19.65 -5.86 -10.97
CA SER A 939 -20.26 -7.13 -11.37
C SER A 939 -19.61 -7.68 -12.64
N LEU A 940 -19.52 -9.02 -12.75
CA LEU A 940 -19.19 -9.69 -14.01
C LEU A 940 -20.13 -9.30 -15.16
N GLY A 941 -21.40 -9.02 -14.84
CA GLY A 941 -22.40 -8.56 -15.81
C GLY A 941 -22.16 -7.15 -16.35
N LEU A 942 -21.22 -6.39 -15.76
CA LEU A 942 -20.80 -5.06 -16.20
C LEU A 942 -19.49 -5.11 -16.99
N MET A 943 -19.27 -6.15 -17.77
CA MET A 943 -18.10 -6.26 -18.67
C MET A 943 -18.53 -6.52 -20.10
N THR A 944 -17.88 -5.84 -21.03
CA THR A 944 -17.87 -6.24 -22.45
C THR A 944 -16.81 -7.33 -22.67
N SER A 945 -17.03 -8.20 -23.65
CA SER A 945 -16.05 -9.20 -24.08
C SER A 945 -16.09 -9.30 -25.61
N VAL A 946 -14.98 -8.91 -26.25
CA VAL A 946 -14.84 -8.93 -27.70
C VAL A 946 -13.53 -9.62 -28.05
N LEU A 947 -13.62 -10.75 -28.74
CA LEU A 947 -12.48 -11.37 -29.39
C LEU A 947 -12.22 -10.71 -30.73
N VAL A 948 -10.98 -10.27 -30.95
CA VAL A 948 -10.53 -9.65 -32.19
C VAL A 948 -9.49 -10.56 -32.85
N CYS A 949 -9.75 -10.96 -34.09
CA CYS A 949 -8.83 -11.77 -34.87
C CYS A 949 -7.63 -10.96 -35.39
N PRO A 950 -6.52 -11.63 -35.73
CA PRO A 950 -5.32 -10.95 -36.23
C PRO A 950 -5.51 -10.24 -37.58
N ASP A 951 -6.53 -10.63 -38.35
CA ASP A 951 -6.89 -10.00 -39.63
C ASP A 951 -7.40 -8.55 -39.47
N GLY A 952 -7.61 -8.08 -38.23
CA GLY A 952 -8.09 -6.74 -37.90
C GLY A 952 -9.54 -6.47 -38.33
N LYS A 953 -10.25 -7.46 -38.85
CA LYS A 953 -11.59 -7.33 -39.42
C LYS A 953 -12.59 -8.28 -38.77
N THR A 954 -12.19 -9.48 -38.38
CA THR A 954 -13.09 -10.48 -37.80
C THR A 954 -13.18 -10.31 -36.29
N ILE A 955 -14.41 -10.31 -35.76
CA ILE A 955 -14.65 -10.33 -34.31
C ILE A 955 -15.68 -11.38 -33.91
N GLU A 956 -15.57 -11.83 -32.67
CA GLU A 956 -16.65 -12.47 -31.93
C GLU A 956 -16.96 -11.61 -30.70
N SER A 957 -18.22 -11.17 -30.56
CA SER A 957 -18.67 -10.55 -29.32
C SER A 957 -19.44 -11.56 -28.47
N GLU A 958 -19.05 -11.69 -27.21
CA GLU A 958 -19.65 -12.66 -26.30
C GLU A 958 -20.08 -12.03 -24.98
N ALA A 959 -21.07 -12.65 -24.34
CA ALA A 959 -21.51 -12.22 -23.03
C ALA A 959 -20.54 -12.72 -21.94
N ALA A 960 -19.96 -11.81 -21.16
CA ALA A 960 -19.21 -12.16 -19.97
C ALA A 960 -20.18 -12.52 -18.83
N HIS A 961 -20.34 -13.81 -18.54
CA HIS A 961 -21.13 -14.29 -17.40
C HIS A 961 -20.39 -15.38 -16.63
N GLY A 962 -20.55 -15.37 -15.30
CA GLY A 962 -20.18 -16.51 -14.46
C GLY A 962 -21.21 -17.64 -14.55
N THR A 963 -20.98 -18.73 -13.81
CA THR A 963 -21.86 -19.91 -13.80
C THR A 963 -23.28 -19.57 -13.29
N VAL A 964 -24.23 -19.35 -14.21
CA VAL A 964 -25.65 -19.00 -13.93
C VAL A 964 -26.54 -20.19 -13.55
N THR A 965 -25.94 -21.37 -13.36
CA THR A 965 -26.66 -22.63 -13.05
C THR A 965 -27.62 -22.51 -11.89
N ARG A 966 -27.26 -21.78 -10.83
CA ARG A 966 -28.15 -21.59 -9.67
C ARG A 966 -29.47 -20.93 -10.08
N HIS A 967 -29.42 -19.89 -10.90
CA HIS A 967 -30.62 -19.18 -11.34
C HIS A 967 -31.43 -20.03 -12.31
N TYR A 968 -30.78 -20.84 -13.14
CA TYR A 968 -31.47 -21.78 -14.02
C TYR A 968 -32.29 -22.83 -13.25
N ARG A 969 -31.74 -23.39 -12.17
CA ARG A 969 -32.50 -24.33 -11.30
C ARG A 969 -33.70 -23.67 -10.63
N VAL A 970 -33.61 -22.38 -10.31
CA VAL A 970 -34.75 -21.61 -9.79
C VAL A 970 -35.81 -21.43 -10.86
N HIS A 971 -35.40 -21.08 -12.09
CA HIS A 971 -36.31 -20.96 -13.24
C HIS A 971 -37.02 -22.27 -13.56
N GLN A 972 -36.31 -23.41 -13.58
CA GLN A 972 -36.92 -24.73 -13.82
C GLN A 972 -38.01 -25.09 -12.81
N LYS A 973 -37.93 -24.56 -11.58
CA LYS A 973 -38.94 -24.74 -10.52
C LYS A 973 -40.06 -23.70 -10.56
N GLY A 974 -40.10 -22.84 -11.60
CA GLY A 974 -41.07 -21.75 -11.72
C GLY A 974 -40.78 -20.54 -10.81
N GLY A 975 -39.58 -20.45 -10.22
CA GLY A 975 -39.21 -19.36 -9.33
C GLY A 975 -38.69 -18.12 -10.07
N GLU A 976 -38.81 -16.95 -9.42
CA GLU A 976 -38.31 -15.68 -9.94
C GLU A 976 -36.77 -15.66 -10.01
N THR A 977 -36.23 -15.14 -11.13
CA THR A 977 -34.78 -15.02 -11.34
C THR A 977 -34.37 -13.57 -11.61
N SER A 978 -33.29 -13.11 -10.98
CA SER A 978 -32.72 -11.76 -11.21
C SER A 978 -31.25 -11.90 -11.62
N THR A 979 -31.05 -12.47 -12.80
CA THR A 979 -29.74 -12.57 -13.46
C THR A 979 -29.48 -11.28 -14.22
N ASN A 980 -28.33 -10.66 -13.99
CA ASN A 980 -27.91 -9.47 -14.72
C ASN A 980 -27.79 -9.78 -16.22
N SER A 981 -28.50 -9.06 -17.09
CA SER A 981 -28.51 -9.30 -18.54
C SER A 981 -27.68 -8.29 -19.34
N ILE A 982 -27.01 -7.33 -18.67
CA ILE A 982 -26.30 -6.22 -19.31
C ILE A 982 -25.21 -6.72 -20.26
N ALA A 983 -24.29 -7.57 -19.80
CA ALA A 983 -23.25 -8.15 -20.67
C ALA A 983 -23.83 -8.89 -21.90
N SER A 984 -25.02 -9.50 -21.78
CA SER A 984 -25.68 -10.16 -22.91
C SER A 984 -26.26 -9.16 -23.91
N ILE A 985 -26.83 -8.05 -23.43
CA ILE A 985 -27.29 -6.95 -24.27
C ILE A 985 -26.09 -6.32 -25.00
N PHE A 986 -24.99 -6.09 -24.28
CA PHE A 986 -23.77 -5.53 -24.85
C PHE A 986 -23.08 -6.46 -25.86
N ALA A 987 -23.16 -7.78 -25.69
CA ALA A 987 -22.66 -8.71 -26.71
C ALA A 987 -23.40 -8.52 -28.06
N TRP A 988 -24.73 -8.35 -28.01
CA TRP A 988 -25.52 -8.05 -29.20
C TRP A 988 -25.16 -6.71 -29.83
N SER A 989 -25.15 -5.62 -29.04
CA SER A 989 -24.83 -4.29 -29.56
C SER A 989 -23.41 -4.22 -30.15
N ARG A 990 -22.42 -4.85 -29.52
CA ARG A 990 -21.03 -4.80 -30.00
C ARG A 990 -20.85 -5.56 -31.31
N GLY A 991 -21.46 -6.74 -31.45
CA GLY A 991 -21.44 -7.47 -32.72
C GLY A 991 -22.19 -6.73 -33.84
N LEU A 992 -23.37 -6.18 -33.54
CA LEU A 992 -24.13 -5.38 -34.50
C LEU A 992 -23.42 -4.08 -34.89
N ALA A 993 -22.76 -3.41 -33.95
CA ALA A 993 -21.99 -2.19 -34.21
C ALA A 993 -20.80 -2.49 -35.13
N HIS A 994 -20.18 -3.66 -34.98
CA HIS A 994 -19.13 -4.10 -35.89
C HIS A 994 -19.66 -4.44 -37.27
N ARG A 995 -20.79 -5.15 -37.38
CA ARG A 995 -21.48 -5.36 -38.66
C ARG A 995 -21.80 -4.04 -39.34
N ALA A 996 -22.33 -3.07 -38.58
CA ALA A 996 -22.61 -1.72 -39.06
C ALA A 996 -21.37 -1.03 -39.64
N LYS A 997 -20.20 -1.18 -39.01
CA LYS A 997 -18.92 -0.68 -39.55
C LYS A 997 -18.52 -1.38 -40.85
N LEU A 998 -18.64 -2.71 -40.91
CA LEU A 998 -18.34 -3.49 -42.11
C LEU A 998 -19.23 -3.10 -43.29
N ASP A 999 -20.52 -2.84 -43.04
CA ASP A 999 -21.48 -2.39 -44.06
C ASP A 999 -21.50 -0.90 -44.33
N ARG A 1000 -20.82 -0.09 -43.50
CA ARG A 1000 -20.99 1.36 -43.45
C ARG A 1000 -22.46 1.78 -43.20
N ASN A 1001 -23.17 1.01 -42.39
CA ASN A 1001 -24.58 1.23 -42.04
C ASN A 1001 -24.68 2.12 -40.79
N ALA A 1002 -24.74 3.44 -41.00
CA ALA A 1002 -24.83 4.41 -39.90
C ALA A 1002 -26.11 4.26 -39.07
N THR A 1003 -27.22 3.82 -39.67
CA THR A 1003 -28.49 3.65 -38.97
C THR A 1003 -28.45 2.48 -37.98
N LEU A 1004 -27.83 1.36 -38.37
CA LEU A 1004 -27.59 0.24 -37.47
C LEU A 1004 -26.62 0.63 -36.34
N LEU A 1005 -25.60 1.44 -36.64
CA LEU A 1005 -24.68 1.95 -35.62
C LEU A 1005 -25.41 2.82 -34.58
N ASP A 1006 -26.21 3.79 -35.03
CA ASP A 1006 -27.04 4.63 -34.15
C ASP A 1006 -28.00 3.81 -33.28
N PHE A 1007 -28.63 2.75 -33.84
CA PHE A 1007 -29.44 1.81 -33.06
C PHE A 1007 -28.63 1.15 -31.94
N THR A 1008 -27.42 0.67 -32.22
CA THR A 1008 -26.58 0.01 -31.21
C THR A 1008 -26.12 0.95 -30.11
N GLU A 1009 -25.79 2.20 -30.44
CA GLU A 1009 -25.42 3.24 -29.47
C GLU A 1009 -26.61 3.60 -28.57
N LYS A 1010 -27.81 3.70 -29.14
CA LYS A 1010 -29.05 3.92 -28.39
C LYS A 1010 -29.41 2.72 -27.50
N LEU A 1011 -29.15 1.48 -27.93
CA LEU A 1011 -29.36 0.28 -27.13
C LEU A 1011 -28.42 0.25 -25.91
N GLU A 1012 -27.13 0.53 -26.10
CA GLU A 1012 -26.18 0.64 -24.98
C GLU A 1012 -26.55 1.79 -24.02
N ALA A 1013 -26.92 2.95 -24.57
CA ALA A 1013 -27.37 4.10 -23.78
C ALA A 1013 -28.66 3.82 -23.02
N ALA A 1014 -29.60 3.07 -23.60
CA ALA A 1014 -30.83 2.66 -22.92
C ALA A 1014 -30.56 1.72 -21.75
N CYS A 1015 -29.62 0.78 -21.95
CA CYS A 1015 -29.23 -0.16 -20.92
C CYS A 1015 -28.57 0.55 -19.72
N ILE A 1016 -27.60 1.43 -19.97
CA ILE A 1016 -26.94 2.24 -18.94
C ILE A 1016 -27.95 3.19 -18.28
N GLY A 1017 -28.76 3.91 -19.07
CA GLY A 1017 -29.75 4.86 -18.59
C GLY A 1017 -30.79 4.21 -17.66
N THR A 1018 -31.24 3.00 -17.98
CA THR A 1018 -32.16 2.24 -17.12
C THR A 1018 -31.57 1.98 -15.74
N VAL A 1019 -30.31 1.53 -15.69
CA VAL A 1019 -29.59 1.33 -14.42
C VAL A 1019 -29.42 2.66 -13.69
N GLU A 1020 -29.01 3.73 -14.38
CA GLU A 1020 -28.80 5.06 -13.81
C GLU A 1020 -30.08 5.71 -13.25
N LEU A 1021 -31.25 5.33 -13.77
CA LEU A 1021 -32.57 5.70 -13.23
C LEU A 1021 -33.00 4.88 -11.99
N GLY A 1022 -32.14 3.98 -11.50
CA GLY A 1022 -32.40 3.14 -10.33
C GLY A 1022 -33.13 1.83 -10.64
N LYS A 1023 -33.46 1.55 -11.91
CA LYS A 1023 -34.07 0.28 -12.35
C LYS A 1023 -32.96 -0.72 -12.66
N MET A 1024 -32.62 -1.60 -11.71
CA MET A 1024 -31.48 -2.53 -11.86
C MET A 1024 -31.77 -3.93 -11.32
N THR A 1025 -30.99 -4.92 -11.73
CA THR A 1025 -31.08 -6.29 -11.21
C THR A 1025 -30.61 -6.39 -9.77
N LYS A 1026 -30.98 -7.48 -9.10
CA LYS A 1026 -30.75 -7.69 -7.66
C LYS A 1026 -29.27 -7.64 -7.29
N ASP A 1027 -28.38 -8.18 -8.12
CA ASP A 1027 -26.93 -8.13 -7.89
C ASP A 1027 -26.42 -6.69 -7.82
N LEU A 1028 -26.85 -5.82 -8.74
CA LEU A 1028 -26.47 -4.41 -8.74
C LEU A 1028 -27.13 -3.64 -7.59
N ALA A 1029 -28.41 -3.91 -7.32
CA ALA A 1029 -29.14 -3.29 -6.23
C ALA A 1029 -28.52 -3.63 -4.86
N LEU A 1030 -27.96 -4.83 -4.68
CA LEU A 1030 -27.22 -5.21 -3.48
C LEU A 1030 -25.94 -4.38 -3.28
N LEU A 1031 -25.29 -3.93 -4.35
CA LEU A 1031 -24.12 -3.05 -4.27
C LEU A 1031 -24.51 -1.64 -3.84
N VAL A 1032 -25.65 -1.14 -4.35
CA VAL A 1032 -26.15 0.21 -4.06
C VAL A 1032 -26.82 0.31 -2.68
N HIS A 1033 -27.65 -0.67 -2.34
CA HIS A 1033 -28.51 -0.65 -1.15
C HIS A 1033 -28.05 -1.58 -0.01
N GLY A 1034 -27.01 -2.39 -0.24
CA GLY A 1034 -26.48 -3.35 0.73
C GLY A 1034 -27.32 -4.63 0.87
N PRO A 1035 -27.02 -5.49 1.87
CA PRO A 1035 -27.57 -6.84 1.96
C PRO A 1035 -29.07 -6.93 2.30
N LYS A 1036 -29.71 -5.80 2.65
CA LYS A 1036 -31.13 -5.72 3.02
C LYS A 1036 -32.00 -5.16 1.88
N VAL A 1037 -31.68 -5.51 0.63
CA VAL A 1037 -32.44 -5.02 -0.53
C VAL A 1037 -33.88 -5.55 -0.50
N SER A 1038 -34.86 -4.66 -0.57
CA SER A 1038 -36.28 -5.01 -0.67
C SER A 1038 -36.67 -5.31 -2.12
N ARG A 1039 -37.76 -6.07 -2.34
CA ARG A 1039 -38.23 -6.40 -3.70
C ARG A 1039 -38.54 -5.16 -4.56
N SER A 1040 -38.94 -4.05 -3.94
CA SER A 1040 -39.20 -2.77 -4.61
C SER A 1040 -37.93 -2.06 -5.12
N GLN A 1041 -36.74 -2.47 -4.67
CA GLN A 1041 -35.46 -1.84 -5.01
C GLN A 1041 -34.70 -2.57 -6.13
N TYR A 1042 -35.24 -3.66 -6.65
CA TYR A 1042 -34.64 -4.39 -7.76
C TYR A 1042 -35.69 -4.96 -8.71
N LEU A 1043 -35.27 -5.18 -9.94
CA LEU A 1043 -36.05 -5.85 -10.97
C LEU A 1043 -35.58 -7.30 -11.12
N ASN A 1044 -36.52 -8.20 -11.40
CA ASN A 1044 -36.15 -9.50 -11.91
C ASN A 1044 -35.61 -9.38 -13.36
N THR A 1045 -35.11 -10.49 -13.91
CA THR A 1045 -34.42 -10.48 -15.21
C THR A 1045 -35.32 -9.98 -16.34
N GLU A 1046 -36.60 -10.37 -16.32
CA GLU A 1046 -37.56 -10.00 -17.35
C GLU A 1046 -37.99 -8.54 -17.22
N GLU A 1047 -38.35 -8.12 -16.00
CA GLU A 1047 -38.71 -6.73 -15.68
C GLU A 1047 -37.60 -5.74 -16.07
N PHE A 1048 -36.33 -6.12 -15.85
CA PHE A 1048 -35.20 -5.29 -16.23
C PHE A 1048 -35.09 -5.15 -17.76
N ILE A 1049 -35.24 -6.25 -18.52
CA ILE A 1049 -35.23 -6.20 -19.99
C ILE A 1049 -36.41 -5.38 -20.52
N ASP A 1050 -37.58 -5.48 -19.90
CA ASP A 1050 -38.76 -4.68 -20.26
C ASP A 1050 -38.53 -3.18 -20.01
N ALA A 1051 -37.88 -2.82 -18.90
CA ALA A 1051 -37.49 -1.45 -18.62
C ALA A 1051 -36.49 -0.90 -19.65
N VAL A 1052 -35.51 -1.71 -20.06
CA VAL A 1052 -34.58 -1.33 -21.14
C VAL A 1052 -35.32 -1.18 -22.47
N ALA A 1053 -36.29 -2.04 -22.77
CA ALA A 1053 -37.10 -1.95 -23.99
C ALA A 1053 -38.00 -0.69 -24.00
N GLU A 1054 -38.52 -0.28 -22.85
CA GLU A 1054 -39.24 0.98 -22.68
C GLU A 1054 -38.33 2.19 -22.94
N ASP A 1055 -37.16 2.25 -22.31
CA ASP A 1055 -36.22 3.36 -22.50
C ASP A 1055 -35.70 3.42 -23.95
N LEU A 1056 -35.39 2.27 -24.56
CA LEU A 1056 -34.97 2.19 -25.96
C LEU A 1056 -36.04 2.74 -26.91
N ARG A 1057 -37.32 2.40 -26.70
CA ARG A 1057 -38.44 2.96 -27.49
C ARG A 1057 -38.52 4.47 -27.41
N SER A 1058 -38.23 5.04 -26.23
CA SER A 1058 -38.24 6.50 -26.06
C SER A 1058 -37.10 7.19 -26.82
N ARG A 1059 -35.98 6.49 -27.05
CA ARG A 1059 -34.79 7.00 -27.75
C ARG A 1059 -34.84 6.82 -29.27
N LEU A 1060 -35.65 5.87 -29.76
CA LEU A 1060 -35.81 5.62 -31.19
C LEU A 1060 -36.91 6.52 -31.78
N SER A 1061 -36.55 7.31 -32.79
CA SER A 1061 -37.44 8.29 -33.42
C SER A 1061 -38.40 7.69 -34.47
N THR A 1062 -38.30 6.40 -34.78
CA THR A 1062 -38.96 5.79 -35.94
C THR A 1062 -39.59 4.44 -35.58
N LYS A 1063 -40.84 4.20 -36.00
CA LYS A 1063 -41.57 2.92 -35.81
C LYS A 1063 -41.29 1.88 -36.90
N ALA A 1064 -40.48 2.19 -37.91
CA ALA A 1064 -40.15 1.27 -38.99
C ALA A 1064 -39.00 0.34 -38.57
N LYS A 1065 -39.07 -0.94 -38.96
CA LYS A 1065 -37.93 -1.87 -38.84
C LYS A 1065 -36.80 -1.40 -39.75
N LEU A 1066 -35.58 -1.42 -39.21
CA LEU A 1066 -34.30 -1.09 -39.83
C LEU A 1066 -33.67 -2.29 -40.53
#